data_AF-A0A4S0G3L7-F1
#
_entry.id   AF-A0A4S0G3L7-F1
#
_cell.length_a   1.000
_cell.length_b   1.000
_cell.length_c   1.000
_cell.angle_alpha   90.00
_cell.angle_beta   90.00
_cell.angle_gamma   90.00
#
_symmetry.space_group_name_H-M   'P 1'
#
loop_
_entity.id
_entity.type
_entity.pdbx_description
1 polymer ?
#
loop_
_entity_poly.entity_id
_entity_poly.type
_entity_poly.pdbx_seq_one_letter_code
_entity_poly.pdbx_strand_id
1 'polypeptide(L)'
;MTTNVAPASFFRASAIAASGVPWVADGFHLRVKLNPWIGFPLHSFAAWRLEVFETEGPTLQWRDQRGNALTMPFDLEGVGGYAEASVFGVPADEPYIWMEIDADDRGLRVDLLEGHVGASGGARLVASRSHSPFRFGHTSIMRLRAKGAGTINGVRAMSQARLAIREFIERKPDLTFGLPLGRNDWFVPDPNLDPLEAARRRLELAAPIRLSPPDNPAGTLPDDTDPGEETRRIMERIAPEFVDPWMKQGWADGGKAPIHAVLRGTTTTPDNQRLEANAPITPSLLTMAVDPQIARYIGLSTIIPFGETKPVHPANTWIIAARWAVQLKRVIQPASNPFGVPVTVGDLLKGSLAPAGWLDGIMGGYFPEADDIIADLPNRPEEGHGPWTHLPLLAVAVAAGDAPPDPPDPFRLASAGAGSWNPQADPANPGPETWQQVISLGSSPARGMVGFARTKPDGPLPLHRLEPPTGEGFVSRALPIVPNWASNNRRIVEDRNVPADANGASWTIWQADEFGQWSDGAGFSQPPPPRPSPPEPVVEATYRAKPDDDSLGPRIPGILRLKIDVPELARTEPGGLPVARLRLSVDGVDLPERVAAPGGTIIVEAEPRPFGVGEQRDVPIVGTYVDASGTPSAARRVSCAAYDARAPKAIPTSPMVIWSGQIDATGQAELALRWPPREGASRYRVYFGDARRLAGELGAPFPESPIRAAQAKPIHLASLQLTNKAAFTFLGETPGSTASDGLVHFSTRIPGGLRSVQFVRVVPVSAGGAESAFGSCGLVPVAVPTIDRPPPPLLDAFTEPAVGLTLTIRAQGLRPDLLAAAPGGPAQFRLRRTSRNVDRRFAPVWTAGDMAGPDAAGNWTATVEVPLDQLEPFVGASWYAEVRYPPEPAIPPGEAPLPADGGVGPLWGAMGDASERLWSEPSLAAGSLLVPPHAPDAPPEPAITREVDGSVKITIAELSIFHAGGAPYRLEVYRKDPGVATVRRDTIDIVASELTWTDAAPVPPGARYELAVVDPIGRRGPTTLSQ
;
A
#
# COMPACT_ATOMS: atom_id res chain seq x y z
N MET A 1 18.06 69.20 41.25
CA MET A 1 18.63 68.21 40.31
C MET A 1 17.58 67.14 40.16
N THR A 2 17.08 66.94 38.95
CA THR A 2 16.05 65.95 38.64
C THR A 2 16.68 64.55 38.63
N THR A 3 15.95 63.56 39.15
CA THR A 3 16.39 62.17 39.15
C THR A 3 16.20 61.63 37.73
N ASN A 4 17.25 61.55 36.92
CA ASN A 4 17.18 60.94 35.59
C ASN A 4 17.05 59.42 35.73
N VAL A 5 15.82 58.92 35.56
CA VAL A 5 15.48 57.50 35.62
C VAL A 5 15.74 56.86 34.25
N ALA A 6 16.08 55.57 34.23
CA ALA A 6 16.23 54.82 33.01
C ALA A 6 14.91 54.71 32.24
N PRO A 7 14.91 54.58 30.91
CA PRO A 7 13.69 54.31 30.18
C PRO A 7 13.10 52.99 30.66
N ALA A 8 11.80 52.98 30.93
CA ALA A 8 11.08 51.81 31.43
C ALA A 8 11.16 50.57 30.50
N SER A 9 11.51 50.78 29.23
CA SER A 9 11.77 49.72 28.25
C SER A 9 13.08 48.96 28.50
N PHE A 10 14.01 49.52 29.28
CA PHE A 10 15.31 48.94 29.62
C PHE A 10 15.36 48.46 31.06
N PHE A 11 15.01 49.34 31.99
CA PHE A 11 15.00 49.06 33.42
C PHE A 11 13.76 49.70 34.05
N ARG A 12 12.85 48.86 34.54
CA ARG A 12 11.63 49.27 35.22
C ARG A 12 11.58 48.64 36.60
N ALA A 13 11.03 49.38 37.55
CA ALA A 13 10.65 48.84 38.85
C ALA A 13 9.15 48.99 39.08
N SER A 14 8.60 48.11 39.89
CA SER A 14 7.18 48.07 40.26
C SER A 14 7.09 47.67 41.72
N ALA A 15 6.11 48.22 42.44
CA ALA A 15 5.94 47.96 43.85
C ALA A 15 4.45 47.82 44.21
N ILE A 16 4.16 46.96 45.17
CA ILE A 16 2.86 46.85 45.82
C ILE A 16 3.04 46.82 47.33
N ALA A 17 2.00 47.21 48.05
CA ALA A 17 1.87 46.97 49.46
C ALA A 17 0.76 45.92 49.64
N ALA A 18 1.16 44.75 50.09
CA ALA A 18 0.28 43.62 50.33
C ALA A 18 -0.08 43.60 51.81
N SER A 19 -1.35 43.78 52.17
CA SER A 19 -1.82 43.70 53.56
C SER A 19 -3.09 42.86 53.63
N GLY A 20 -3.03 41.74 54.35
CA GLY A 20 -4.15 40.82 54.51
C GLY A 20 -4.61 40.17 53.20
N VAL A 21 -3.76 40.13 52.18
CA VAL A 21 -4.09 39.53 50.88
C VAL A 21 -3.65 38.06 50.84
N PRO A 22 -4.45 37.14 50.26
CA PRO A 22 -4.21 35.70 50.39
C PRO A 22 -3.13 35.13 49.45
N TRP A 23 -2.58 35.92 48.52
CA TRP A 23 -1.73 35.42 47.43
C TRP A 23 -0.23 35.74 47.59
N VAL A 24 0.13 36.63 48.53
CA VAL A 24 1.51 36.93 48.95
C VAL A 24 1.54 37.31 50.42
N ALA A 25 2.69 37.16 51.07
CA ALA A 25 2.91 37.60 52.45
C ALA A 25 2.76 39.14 52.62
N ASP A 26 2.46 39.58 53.84
CA ASP A 26 2.30 40.98 54.18
C ASP A 26 3.63 41.76 54.07
N GLY A 27 3.60 42.91 53.39
CA GLY A 27 4.75 43.79 53.23
C GLY A 27 4.79 44.57 51.92
N PHE A 28 5.87 45.31 51.72
CA PHE A 28 6.18 45.95 50.44
C PHE A 28 6.91 44.98 49.53
N HIS A 29 6.29 44.59 48.42
CA HIS A 29 6.94 43.75 47.41
C HIS A 29 7.49 44.65 46.32
N LEU A 30 8.77 44.49 46.02
CA LEU A 30 9.45 45.18 44.93
C LEU A 30 9.76 44.18 43.83
N ARG A 31 9.60 44.61 42.57
CA ARG A 31 9.96 43.83 41.40
C ARG A 31 10.66 44.70 40.38
N VAL A 32 11.78 44.22 39.87
CA VAL A 32 12.50 44.84 38.75
C VAL A 32 12.29 44.03 37.48
N LYS A 33 12.20 44.73 36.36
CA LYS A 33 12.12 44.16 35.02
C LYS A 33 13.27 44.69 34.18
N LEU A 34 14.02 43.76 33.61
CA LEU A 34 15.20 44.03 32.81
C LEU A 34 14.91 43.70 31.35
N ASN A 35 15.54 44.46 30.45
CA ASN A 35 15.51 44.16 29.03
C ASN A 35 16.70 43.24 28.66
N PRO A 36 16.48 42.18 27.85
CA PRO A 36 17.56 41.34 27.35
C PRO A 36 18.69 42.06 26.59
N TRP A 37 18.48 43.31 26.15
CA TRP A 37 19.48 44.14 25.48
C TRP A 37 20.58 44.68 26.39
N ILE A 38 20.29 44.83 27.69
CA ILE A 38 21.27 45.26 28.71
C ILE A 38 21.60 44.16 29.71
N GLY A 39 20.73 43.15 29.85
CA GLY A 39 20.97 41.99 30.71
C GLY A 39 20.95 42.31 32.21
N PHE A 40 21.66 41.48 32.98
CA PHE A 40 21.77 41.61 34.44
C PHE A 40 22.84 42.65 34.82
N PRO A 41 22.69 43.33 35.97
CA PRO A 41 23.69 44.29 36.45
C PRO A 41 24.99 43.59 36.87
N LEU A 42 26.05 44.39 37.01
CA LEU A 42 27.37 43.99 37.48
C LEU A 42 27.42 43.71 38.99
N HIS A 43 26.40 44.11 39.74
CA HIS A 43 26.29 43.84 41.17
C HIS A 43 24.82 43.81 41.62
N SER A 44 24.57 43.45 42.88
CA SER A 44 23.20 43.42 43.46
C SER A 44 22.49 44.79 43.40
N PHE A 45 21.17 44.81 43.22
CA PHE A 45 20.39 46.04 43.28
C PHE A 45 20.44 46.66 44.68
N ALA A 46 20.44 47.98 44.74
CA ALA A 46 20.30 48.76 45.97
C ALA A 46 18.98 49.55 45.92
N ALA A 47 18.20 49.51 47.00
CA ALA A 47 16.91 50.17 47.07
C ALA A 47 16.78 51.12 48.27
N TRP A 48 16.24 52.30 48.04
CA TRP A 48 15.98 53.33 49.05
C TRP A 48 14.51 53.77 49.03
N ARG A 49 13.86 53.75 50.18
CA ARG A 49 12.53 54.32 50.40
C ARG A 49 12.62 55.82 50.60
N LEU A 50 11.83 56.58 49.86
CA LEU A 50 11.74 58.02 49.99
C LEU A 50 10.64 58.44 50.97
N GLU A 51 10.79 59.60 51.58
CA GLU A 51 9.81 60.17 52.52
C GLU A 51 8.94 61.27 51.89
N VAL A 52 9.26 61.73 50.68
CA VAL A 52 8.47 62.74 49.98
C VAL A 52 7.11 62.20 49.55
N PHE A 53 6.05 62.87 50.01
CA PHE A 53 4.71 62.75 49.47
C PHE A 53 4.09 64.14 49.28
N GLU A 54 4.27 64.70 48.08
CA GLU A 54 3.65 65.95 47.65
C GLU A 54 2.74 65.68 46.45
N THR A 55 1.48 66.07 46.55
CA THR A 55 0.50 65.88 45.48
C THR A 55 0.22 67.19 44.74
N GLU A 56 -0.03 67.09 43.44
CA GLU A 56 -0.46 68.16 42.55
C GLU A 56 -1.70 67.74 41.75
N GLY A 57 -2.38 68.72 41.14
CA GLY A 57 -3.46 68.46 40.19
C GLY A 57 -2.87 68.10 38.82
N PRO A 58 -3.12 66.89 38.27
CA PRO A 58 -2.55 66.50 37.00
C PRO A 58 -3.27 67.12 35.81
N THR A 59 -2.54 67.36 34.73
CA THR A 59 -3.12 67.78 33.44
C THR A 59 -3.67 66.56 32.70
N LEU A 60 -4.92 66.22 32.97
CA LEU A 60 -5.65 65.12 32.34
C LEU A 60 -6.74 65.64 31.40
N GLN A 61 -6.89 65.00 30.24
CA GLN A 61 -8.08 65.17 29.39
C GLN A 61 -8.86 63.87 29.36
N TRP A 62 -10.05 63.90 29.96
CA TRP A 62 -11.03 62.83 29.91
C TRP A 62 -11.85 62.90 28.62
N ARG A 63 -12.16 61.74 28.04
CA ARG A 63 -13.01 61.61 26.86
C ARG A 63 -14.01 60.46 27.02
N ASP A 64 -15.23 60.63 26.54
CA ASP A 64 -16.23 59.56 26.47
C ASP A 64 -15.90 58.54 25.35
N GLN A 65 -16.73 57.51 25.20
CA GLN A 65 -16.57 56.49 24.14
C GLN A 65 -16.66 57.07 22.72
N ARG A 66 -17.30 58.23 22.54
CA ARG A 66 -17.45 58.93 21.25
C ARG A 66 -16.30 59.91 20.99
N GLY A 67 -15.38 60.07 21.94
CA GLY A 67 -14.23 60.96 21.86
C GLY A 67 -14.49 62.40 22.32
N ASN A 68 -15.67 62.70 22.86
CA ASN A 68 -16.01 64.03 23.37
C ASN A 68 -15.24 64.30 24.66
N ALA A 69 -14.67 65.49 24.80
CA ALA A 69 -13.96 65.88 26.02
C ALA A 69 -14.94 66.05 27.19
N LEU A 70 -14.54 65.56 28.37
CA LEU A 70 -15.29 65.64 29.63
C LEU A 70 -14.54 66.57 30.60
N THR A 71 -15.29 67.41 31.32
CA THR A 71 -14.77 68.30 32.37
C THR A 71 -15.16 67.75 33.73
N MET A 72 -14.21 67.60 34.65
CA MET A 72 -14.51 67.15 36.01
C MET A 72 -15.20 68.28 36.81
N PRO A 73 -16.21 67.99 37.65
CA PRO A 73 -16.78 66.66 37.89
C PRO A 73 -17.72 66.20 36.76
N PHE A 74 -17.75 64.90 36.46
CA PHE A 74 -18.71 64.31 35.51
C PHE A 74 -19.26 62.97 36.00
N ASP A 75 -20.53 62.71 35.69
CA ASP A 75 -21.19 61.44 35.97
C ASP A 75 -20.95 60.43 34.85
N LEU A 76 -20.45 59.25 35.20
CA LEU A 76 -20.06 58.23 34.25
C LEU A 76 -21.29 57.61 33.56
N GLU A 77 -22.40 57.45 34.27
CA GLU A 77 -23.65 56.93 33.70
C GLU A 77 -24.23 57.89 32.65
N GLY A 78 -24.25 59.19 32.96
CA GLY A 78 -24.68 60.25 32.04
C GLY A 78 -23.89 60.34 30.73
N VAL A 79 -22.66 59.82 30.69
CA VAL A 79 -21.80 59.79 29.48
C VAL A 79 -21.70 58.41 28.83
N GLY A 80 -22.53 57.44 29.24
CA GLY A 80 -22.61 56.11 28.64
C GLY A 80 -21.76 55.03 29.34
N GLY A 81 -21.39 55.24 30.59
CA GLY A 81 -20.70 54.25 31.44
C GLY A 81 -19.22 54.05 31.11
N TYR A 82 -18.61 54.94 30.34
CA TYR A 82 -17.22 54.85 29.87
C TYR A 82 -16.56 56.23 29.77
N ALA A 83 -15.35 56.34 30.30
CA ALA A 83 -14.47 57.49 30.07
C ALA A 83 -13.00 57.06 30.05
N GLU A 84 -12.18 57.73 29.24
CA GLU A 84 -10.75 57.52 29.17
C GLU A 84 -9.99 58.83 29.36
N ALA A 85 -9.01 58.84 30.26
CA ALA A 85 -8.14 59.98 30.52
C ALA A 85 -6.76 59.73 29.90
N SER A 86 -6.22 60.74 29.23
CA SER A 86 -4.81 60.80 28.82
C SER A 86 -4.12 61.98 29.50
N VAL A 87 -2.86 61.79 29.92
CA VAL A 87 -1.99 62.84 30.44
C VAL A 87 -1.44 63.68 29.30
N PHE A 88 -1.48 65.01 29.44
CA PHE A 88 -0.96 65.96 28.47
C PHE A 88 -0.01 66.98 29.09
N GLY A 89 0.95 67.48 28.29
CA GLY A 89 1.81 68.61 28.70
C GLY A 89 2.85 68.28 29.77
N VAL A 90 3.07 67.01 30.08
CA VAL A 90 4.10 66.55 31.03
C VAL A 90 5.35 66.13 30.26
N PRO A 91 6.55 66.63 30.60
CA PRO A 91 7.81 66.17 30.02
C PRO A 91 7.99 64.65 30.20
N ALA A 92 8.53 63.98 29.18
CA ALA A 92 8.70 62.52 29.19
C ALA A 92 9.67 62.02 30.28
N ASP A 93 10.55 62.90 30.75
CA ASP A 93 11.53 62.71 31.82
C ASP A 93 10.97 63.00 33.23
N GLU A 94 9.76 63.55 33.33
CA GLU A 94 9.09 63.87 34.61
C GLU A 94 7.67 63.28 34.70
N PRO A 95 7.46 61.97 34.45
CA PRO A 95 6.13 61.38 34.42
C PRO A 95 5.45 61.42 35.80
N TYR A 96 4.11 61.37 35.80
CA TYR A 96 3.36 61.03 37.00
C TYR A 96 3.64 59.58 37.40
N ILE A 97 4.00 59.36 38.66
CA ILE A 97 4.37 58.04 39.22
C ILE A 97 3.34 57.51 40.22
N TRP A 98 2.42 58.37 40.65
CA TRP A 98 1.28 58.02 41.48
C TRP A 98 0.07 58.89 41.13
N MET A 99 -1.13 58.31 41.19
CA MET A 99 -2.40 59.02 41.03
C MET A 99 -3.49 58.45 41.95
N GLU A 100 -4.34 59.33 42.46
CA GLU A 100 -5.56 59.01 43.19
C GLU A 100 -6.74 59.73 42.54
N ILE A 101 -7.79 58.97 42.25
CA ILE A 101 -9.03 59.48 41.67
C ILE A 101 -10.05 59.63 42.79
N ASP A 102 -10.49 60.87 43.01
CA ASP A 102 -11.61 61.18 43.88
C ASP A 102 -12.90 60.94 43.09
N ALA A 103 -13.68 59.95 43.54
CA ALA A 103 -14.91 59.56 42.88
C ALA A 103 -15.96 59.04 43.87
N ASP A 104 -17.23 59.30 43.54
CA ASP A 104 -18.37 58.63 44.14
C ASP A 104 -18.53 57.24 43.51
N ASP A 105 -18.24 56.20 44.29
CA ASP A 105 -18.25 54.80 43.84
C ASP A 105 -19.66 54.19 43.94
N ARG A 106 -20.32 54.02 42.79
CA ARG A 106 -21.62 53.34 42.66
C ARG A 106 -21.51 52.06 41.82
N GLY A 107 -20.32 51.44 41.81
CA GLY A 107 -19.92 50.40 40.87
C GLY A 107 -18.93 50.90 39.83
N LEU A 108 -18.02 51.79 40.26
CA LEU A 108 -16.99 52.39 39.40
C LEU A 108 -15.80 51.45 39.34
N ARG A 109 -15.30 51.22 38.13
CA ARG A 109 -14.01 50.56 37.91
C ARG A 109 -13.08 51.49 37.18
N VAL A 110 -11.87 51.64 37.71
CA VAL A 110 -10.78 52.36 37.05
C VAL A 110 -9.64 51.42 36.70
N ASP A 111 -9.17 51.54 35.48
CA ASP A 111 -8.11 50.77 34.86
C ASP A 111 -6.91 51.69 34.58
N LEU A 112 -5.71 51.30 35.01
CA LEU A 112 -4.45 51.91 34.57
C LEU A 112 -4.01 51.25 33.26
N LEU A 113 -3.82 52.06 32.21
CA LEU A 113 -3.40 51.60 30.89
C LEU A 113 -1.94 51.95 30.61
N GLU A 114 -1.23 51.09 29.88
CA GLU A 114 0.13 51.37 29.39
C GLU A 114 0.09 52.50 28.35
N GLY A 115 1.09 53.39 28.42
CA GLY A 115 1.13 54.61 27.59
C GLY A 115 1.30 54.37 26.09
N HIS A 116 1.88 53.24 25.68
CA HIS A 116 2.12 52.92 24.27
C HIS A 116 0.98 52.08 23.68
N VAL A 117 0.28 52.60 22.67
CA VAL A 117 -0.65 51.80 21.86
C VAL A 117 0.17 51.08 20.79
N GLY A 118 0.28 49.75 20.91
CA GLY A 118 0.92 48.93 19.88
C GLY A 118 0.16 49.01 18.54
N ALA A 119 0.87 48.78 17.43
CA ALA A 119 0.36 48.87 16.05
C ALA A 119 -0.82 47.92 15.70
N SER A 120 -1.31 47.12 16.64
CA SER A 120 -2.27 46.02 16.41
C SER A 120 -3.52 46.01 17.32
N GLY A 121 -3.78 47.09 18.06
CA GLY A 121 -5.09 47.31 18.68
C GLY A 121 -5.21 46.81 20.14
N GLY A 122 -5.49 47.76 21.03
CA GLY A 122 -5.74 47.56 22.46
C GLY A 122 -4.65 48.15 23.35
N ALA A 123 -5.01 49.04 24.28
CA ALA A 123 -4.10 49.49 25.34
C ALA A 123 -3.88 48.35 26.35
N ARG A 124 -2.64 48.08 26.73
CA ARG A 124 -2.34 47.07 27.76
C ARG A 124 -2.87 47.55 29.11
N LEU A 125 -3.58 46.67 29.80
CA LEU A 125 -4.07 46.91 31.15
C LEU A 125 -2.98 46.56 32.17
N VAL A 126 -2.54 47.54 32.95
CA VAL A 126 -1.48 47.39 33.97
C VAL A 126 -2.08 46.95 35.29
N ALA A 127 -3.06 47.69 35.79
CA ALA A 127 -3.74 47.45 37.06
C ALA A 127 -5.21 47.88 36.95
N SER A 128 -6.07 47.33 37.81
CA SER A 128 -7.48 47.70 37.92
C SER A 128 -7.86 47.90 39.38
N ARG A 129 -8.85 48.75 39.61
CA ARG A 129 -9.49 48.99 40.91
C ARG A 129 -10.99 49.09 40.67
N SER A 130 -11.77 48.26 41.35
CA SER A 130 -13.24 48.25 41.30
C SER A 130 -13.87 48.79 42.58
N HIS A 131 -13.03 49.21 43.53
CA HIS A 131 -13.44 49.77 44.81
C HIS A 131 -12.53 50.93 45.21
N SER A 132 -13.10 51.92 45.90
CA SER A 132 -12.36 52.99 46.55
C SER A 132 -11.39 52.46 47.63
N PRO A 133 -10.20 53.07 47.84
CA PRO A 133 -9.66 54.23 47.12
C PRO A 133 -9.08 53.87 45.75
N PHE A 134 -9.37 54.68 44.71
CA PHE A 134 -8.86 54.48 43.35
C PHE A 134 -7.44 55.05 43.18
N ARG A 135 -6.46 54.38 43.82
CA ARG A 135 -5.04 54.75 43.79
C ARG A 135 -4.24 53.83 42.87
N PHE A 136 -3.27 54.41 42.17
CA PHE A 136 -2.34 53.68 41.29
C PHE A 136 -0.92 54.20 41.49
N GLY A 137 0.03 53.27 41.58
CA GLY A 137 1.47 53.57 41.53
C GLY A 137 2.09 52.84 40.34
N HIS A 138 2.92 53.54 39.56
CA HIS A 138 3.62 52.95 38.42
C HIS A 138 4.83 53.82 38.03
N THR A 139 5.78 53.27 37.28
CA THR A 139 6.97 54.02 36.82
C THR A 139 6.60 55.22 35.94
N SER A 140 5.44 55.17 35.29
CA SER A 140 4.88 56.24 34.46
C SER A 140 3.39 55.97 34.27
N ILE A 141 2.55 56.90 34.70
CA ILE A 141 1.09 56.88 34.56
C ILE A 141 0.72 57.86 33.47
N MET A 142 0.26 57.35 32.33
CA MET A 142 -0.07 58.15 31.14
C MET A 142 -1.54 58.09 30.77
N ARG A 143 -2.22 56.98 31.07
CA ARG A 143 -3.60 56.73 30.65
C ARG A 143 -4.40 56.01 31.71
N LEU A 144 -5.64 56.44 31.90
CA LEU A 144 -6.62 55.87 32.82
C LEU A 144 -7.92 55.59 32.07
N ARG A 145 -8.66 54.57 32.48
CA ARG A 145 -9.97 54.26 31.90
C ARG A 145 -10.97 53.94 33.00
N ALA A 146 -12.05 54.69 33.04
CA ALA A 146 -13.16 54.52 33.95
C ALA A 146 -14.33 53.80 33.26
N LYS A 147 -14.95 52.84 33.93
CA LYS A 147 -16.13 52.08 33.48
C LYS A 147 -17.12 51.86 34.62
N GLY A 148 -18.39 51.67 34.29
CA GLY A 148 -19.43 51.35 35.27
C GLY A 148 -20.24 52.59 35.66
N ALA A 149 -20.54 52.72 36.96
CA ALA A 149 -21.41 53.77 37.49
C ALA A 149 -20.74 54.53 38.65
N GLY A 150 -20.88 55.86 38.65
CA GLY A 150 -20.24 56.74 39.63
C GLY A 150 -19.88 58.10 39.05
N THR A 151 -19.45 59.03 39.91
CA THR A 151 -19.06 60.40 39.50
C THR A 151 -17.58 60.62 39.76
N ILE A 152 -16.81 61.05 38.76
CA ILE A 152 -15.40 61.41 38.93
C ILE A 152 -15.33 62.89 39.32
N ASN A 153 -14.88 63.18 40.54
CA ASN A 153 -14.85 64.52 41.13
C ASN A 153 -13.52 65.24 40.88
N GLY A 154 -12.42 64.51 40.91
CA GLY A 154 -11.08 65.08 40.72
C GLY A 154 -9.99 64.01 40.70
N VAL A 155 -8.76 64.45 40.42
CA VAL A 155 -7.57 63.58 40.46
C VAL A 155 -6.45 64.31 41.19
N ARG A 156 -5.73 63.59 42.04
CA ARG A 156 -4.48 64.01 42.68
C ARG A 156 -3.35 63.16 42.12
N ALA A 157 -2.20 63.72 41.85
CA ALA A 157 -1.06 63.00 41.31
C ALA A 157 0.25 63.42 41.95
N MET A 158 1.30 62.62 41.80
CA MET A 158 2.67 62.96 42.19
C MET A 158 3.59 62.70 40.99
N SER A 159 4.36 63.72 40.59
CA SER A 159 5.33 63.65 39.51
C SER A 159 6.71 63.20 40.00
N GLN A 160 7.47 62.56 39.11
CA GLN A 160 8.86 62.17 39.37
C GLN A 160 9.76 63.38 39.69
N ALA A 161 9.42 64.57 39.17
CA ALA A 161 10.13 65.82 39.45
C ALA A 161 10.22 66.17 40.95
N ARG A 162 9.25 65.68 41.75
CA ARG A 162 9.19 65.89 43.20
C ARG A 162 10.17 65.02 43.99
N LEU A 163 10.79 64.03 43.36
CA LEU A 163 11.75 63.16 44.03
C LEU A 163 13.08 63.88 44.25
N ALA A 164 13.40 64.17 45.50
CA ALA A 164 14.62 64.86 45.88
C ALA A 164 15.79 63.87 46.07
N ILE A 165 16.79 63.96 45.18
CA ILE A 165 18.00 63.12 45.23
C ILE A 165 18.74 63.20 46.58
N ARG A 166 18.67 64.35 47.27
CA ARG A 166 19.33 64.59 48.57
C ARG A 166 18.89 63.61 49.67
N GLU A 167 17.71 63.00 49.59
CA GLU A 167 17.20 62.10 50.64
C GLU A 167 18.00 60.80 50.79
N PHE A 168 18.82 60.43 49.80
CA PHE A 168 19.54 59.15 49.82
C PHE A 168 21.01 59.22 49.39
N ILE A 169 21.56 60.40 49.05
CA ILE A 169 22.98 60.53 48.63
C ILE A 169 23.97 60.08 49.74
N GLU A 170 23.59 60.24 51.01
CA GLU A 170 24.44 59.94 52.17
C GLU A 170 23.90 58.78 53.02
N ARG A 171 22.86 58.08 52.53
CA ARG A 171 22.19 57.00 53.26
C ARG A 171 22.55 55.65 52.67
N LYS A 172 22.78 54.67 53.55
CA LYS A 172 22.86 53.26 53.14
C LYS A 172 21.51 52.85 52.50
N PRO A 173 21.52 51.94 51.51
CA PRO A 173 20.30 51.36 50.99
C PRO A 173 19.52 50.68 52.12
N ASP A 174 18.19 50.75 52.07
CA ASP A 174 17.33 50.10 53.06
C ASP A 174 17.32 48.58 52.85
N LEU A 175 17.60 48.12 51.62
CA LEU A 175 17.90 46.73 51.30
C LEU A 175 18.72 46.60 50.02
N THR A 176 19.33 45.43 49.87
CA THR A 176 19.94 44.97 48.62
C THR A 176 19.41 43.60 48.23
N PHE A 177 19.38 43.33 46.93
CA PHE A 177 18.93 42.04 46.40
C PHE A 177 19.53 41.78 45.02
N GLY A 178 19.89 40.55 44.72
CA GLY A 178 20.61 40.20 43.48
C GLY A 178 20.75 38.70 43.29
N LEU A 179 21.48 38.31 42.25
CA LEU A 179 21.69 36.92 41.87
C LEU A 179 22.28 36.10 43.04
N PRO A 180 21.92 34.81 43.18
CA PRO A 180 22.47 33.89 44.17
C PRO A 180 23.87 33.39 43.75
N LEU A 181 24.73 34.31 43.29
CA LEU A 181 26.06 34.03 42.78
C LEU A 181 27.11 34.72 43.65
N GLY A 182 28.21 34.00 43.92
CA GLY A 182 29.42 34.61 44.45
C GLY A 182 30.08 35.54 43.42
N ARG A 183 31.08 36.30 43.88
CA ARG A 183 31.90 37.18 43.03
C ARG A 183 32.49 36.40 41.87
N ASN A 184 32.35 36.93 40.67
CA ASN A 184 32.94 36.39 39.44
C ASN A 184 33.31 37.54 38.48
N ASP A 185 33.73 37.20 37.26
CA ASP A 185 34.21 38.19 36.29
C ASP A 185 33.13 39.19 35.84
N TRP A 186 31.84 38.88 35.96
CA TRP A 186 30.74 39.71 35.48
C TRP A 186 29.74 40.13 36.57
N PHE A 187 29.89 39.69 37.82
CA PHE A 187 28.94 39.98 38.90
C PHE A 187 29.59 40.03 40.29
N VAL A 188 29.14 40.98 41.13
CA VAL A 188 29.52 41.16 42.54
C VAL A 188 28.28 41.11 43.45
N PRO A 189 28.20 40.19 44.42
CA PRO A 189 27.10 40.16 45.39
C PRO A 189 27.20 41.31 46.42
N ASP A 190 26.23 41.41 47.33
CA ASP A 190 26.41 42.27 48.51
C ASP A 190 27.58 41.76 49.37
N PRO A 191 28.57 42.61 49.72
CA PRO A 191 29.74 42.18 50.48
C PRO A 191 29.43 41.71 51.90
N ASN A 192 28.24 42.03 52.44
CA ASN A 192 27.86 41.71 53.81
C ASN A 192 26.93 40.50 53.93
N LEU A 193 26.52 39.88 52.82
CA LEU A 193 25.54 38.80 52.80
C LEU A 193 26.06 37.60 52.01
N ASP A 194 25.79 36.39 52.51
CA ASP A 194 25.91 35.22 51.65
C ASP A 194 24.82 35.26 50.58
N PRO A 195 25.15 35.19 49.28
CA PRO A 195 24.19 35.43 48.21
C PRO A 195 23.10 34.35 48.11
N LEU A 196 23.43 33.09 48.45
CA LEU A 196 22.48 31.99 48.42
C LEU A 196 21.53 32.06 49.62
N GLU A 197 22.05 32.37 50.81
CA GLU A 197 21.23 32.57 52.01
C GLU A 197 20.35 33.82 51.89
N ALA A 198 20.85 34.89 51.26
CA ALA A 198 20.03 36.06 50.94
C ALA A 198 18.88 35.70 49.98
N ALA A 199 19.09 34.79 49.03
CA ALA A 199 18.03 34.29 48.15
C ALA A 199 17.01 33.42 48.89
N ARG A 200 17.47 32.53 49.77
CA ARG A 200 16.60 31.74 50.68
C ARG A 200 15.71 32.66 51.51
N ARG A 201 16.30 33.65 52.18
CA ARG A 201 15.56 34.59 53.03
C ARG A 201 14.49 35.38 52.25
N ARG A 202 14.77 35.79 51.00
CA ARG A 202 13.79 36.46 50.13
C ARG A 202 12.60 35.55 49.80
N LEU A 203 12.84 34.25 49.62
CA LEU A 203 11.78 33.26 49.39
C LEU A 203 10.95 33.05 50.65
N GLU A 204 11.60 32.83 51.79
CA GLU A 204 10.93 32.58 53.08
C GLU A 204 10.02 33.74 53.48
N LEU A 205 10.52 34.98 53.41
CA LEU A 205 9.76 36.16 53.80
C LEU A 205 8.59 36.46 52.86
N ALA A 206 8.63 35.98 51.62
CA ALA A 206 7.65 36.31 50.59
C ALA A 206 6.92 35.09 50.04
N ALA A 207 7.00 33.95 50.74
CA ALA A 207 6.36 32.73 50.32
C ALA A 207 4.84 32.97 50.20
N PRO A 208 4.19 32.42 49.16
CA PRO A 208 2.77 32.61 48.98
C PRO A 208 2.03 31.80 50.05
N ILE A 209 0.91 32.33 50.54
CA ILE A 209 0.07 31.66 51.55
C ILE A 209 -0.80 30.58 50.88
N ARG A 210 -0.93 30.60 49.55
CA ARG A 210 -1.71 29.64 48.74
C ARG A 210 -0.92 29.18 47.53
N LEU A 211 -0.98 27.88 47.22
CA LEU A 211 -0.52 27.35 45.94
C LEU A 211 -1.21 28.03 44.75
N SER A 212 -0.42 28.32 43.72
CA SER A 212 -0.92 28.94 42.50
C SER A 212 -1.80 27.98 41.70
N PRO A 213 -2.78 28.45 40.88
CA PRO A 213 -3.59 27.57 40.04
C PRO A 213 -2.80 26.58 39.16
N PRO A 214 -1.62 26.91 38.61
CA PRO A 214 -0.75 25.92 37.96
C PRO A 214 -0.33 24.73 38.84
N ASP A 215 -0.23 24.93 40.15
CA ASP A 215 0.24 23.93 41.12
C ASP A 215 -0.94 23.19 41.80
N ASN A 216 -2.03 23.92 42.07
CA ASN A 216 -3.27 23.42 42.67
C ASN A 216 -4.50 24.09 42.01
N PRO A 217 -4.94 23.61 40.84
CA PRO A 217 -6.04 24.22 40.09
C PRO A 217 -7.41 24.03 40.74
N ALA A 218 -7.54 23.10 41.69
CA ALA A 218 -8.78 22.82 42.41
C ALA A 218 -8.99 23.72 43.64
N GLY A 219 -7.94 24.44 44.08
CA GLY A 219 -7.76 24.82 45.48
C GLY A 219 -8.99 25.43 46.16
N THR A 220 -9.56 24.71 47.13
CA THR A 220 -10.46 25.23 48.16
C THR A 220 -9.62 25.71 49.34
N LEU A 221 -9.76 26.97 49.76
CA LEU A 221 -9.02 27.54 50.90
C LEU A 221 -9.40 26.89 52.25
N PRO A 222 -8.52 26.94 53.30
CA PRO A 222 -7.34 27.82 53.39
C PRO A 222 -5.94 27.23 53.62
N ASP A 223 -5.72 25.93 53.89
CA ASP A 223 -4.44 25.43 54.45
C ASP A 223 -3.64 24.48 53.52
N ASP A 224 -3.60 24.74 52.21
CA ASP A 224 -2.99 23.82 51.24
C ASP A 224 -1.46 23.99 51.04
N THR A 225 -0.81 24.92 51.76
CA THR A 225 0.66 25.06 51.72
C THR A 225 1.21 25.58 53.04
N ASP A 226 2.18 24.88 53.60
CA ASP A 226 3.12 25.47 54.57
C ASP A 226 4.08 26.40 53.78
N PRO A 227 4.17 27.71 54.08
CA PRO A 227 5.15 28.64 53.51
C PRO A 227 6.60 28.09 53.47
N GLY A 228 6.96 27.25 54.44
CA GLY A 228 8.24 26.53 54.47
C GLY A 228 8.39 25.49 53.37
N GLU A 229 7.31 24.85 52.93
CA GLU A 229 7.30 23.87 51.84
C GLU A 229 7.53 24.51 50.47
N GLU A 230 6.97 25.69 50.17
CA GLU A 230 7.22 26.35 48.88
C GLU A 230 8.66 26.83 48.76
N THR A 231 9.21 27.40 49.85
CA THR A 231 10.63 27.77 49.91
C THR A 231 11.51 26.54 49.65
N ARG A 232 11.21 25.42 50.31
CA ARG A 232 11.93 24.15 50.14
C ARG A 232 11.82 23.63 48.71
N ARG A 233 10.62 23.67 48.12
CA ARG A 233 10.36 23.27 46.73
C ARG A 233 11.23 24.06 45.74
N ILE A 234 11.34 25.37 45.94
CA ILE A 234 12.19 26.22 45.08
C ILE A 234 13.67 25.89 45.29
N MET A 235 14.14 25.90 46.54
CA MET A 235 15.57 25.76 46.87
C MET A 235 16.14 24.35 46.61
N GLU A 236 15.36 23.30 46.86
CA GLU A 236 15.85 21.92 46.82
C GLU A 236 15.57 21.21 45.48
N ARG A 237 14.59 21.70 44.70
CA ARG A 237 14.16 21.07 43.45
C ARG A 237 14.22 22.02 42.25
N ILE A 238 13.37 23.06 42.25
CA ILE A 238 13.15 23.88 41.04
C ILE A 238 14.42 24.65 40.64
N ALA A 239 15.08 25.32 41.58
CA ALA A 239 16.30 26.08 41.30
C ALA A 239 17.45 25.17 40.84
N PRO A 240 17.84 24.11 41.58
CA PRO A 240 18.92 23.21 41.15
C PRO A 240 18.68 22.53 39.79
N GLU A 241 17.44 22.11 39.51
CA GLU A 241 17.11 21.38 38.27
C GLU A 241 16.97 22.32 37.06
N PHE A 242 16.34 23.50 37.23
CA PHE A 242 15.90 24.33 36.09
C PHE A 242 16.54 25.71 35.98
N VAL A 243 17.07 26.28 37.06
CA VAL A 243 17.56 27.67 37.07
C VAL A 243 19.09 27.73 37.19
N ASP A 244 19.65 26.99 38.14
CA ASP A 244 21.08 26.94 38.42
C ASP A 244 21.94 26.53 37.22
N PRO A 245 21.53 25.57 36.35
CA PRO A 245 22.32 25.24 35.16
C PRO A 245 22.51 26.44 34.22
N TRP A 246 21.48 27.29 34.10
CA TRP A 246 21.53 28.49 33.27
C TRP A 246 22.40 29.58 33.90
N MET A 247 22.29 29.78 35.21
CA MET A 247 23.14 30.74 35.93
C MET A 247 24.62 30.31 35.90
N LYS A 248 24.91 29.02 36.14
CA LYS A 248 26.27 28.47 36.06
C LYS A 248 26.84 28.67 34.65
N GLN A 249 26.09 28.32 33.61
CA GLN A 249 26.55 28.48 32.22
C GLN A 249 26.72 29.95 31.82
N GLY A 250 25.84 30.84 32.28
CA GLY A 250 25.86 32.27 31.93
C GLY A 250 27.08 33.03 32.43
N TRP A 251 27.61 32.62 33.59
CA TRP A 251 28.73 33.28 34.28
C TRP A 251 29.98 32.40 34.40
N ALA A 252 30.05 31.28 33.67
CA ALA A 252 31.20 30.37 33.70
C ALA A 252 32.43 30.89 32.92
N ASP A 253 32.24 31.71 31.89
CA ASP A 253 33.29 32.18 31.00
C ASP A 253 33.53 33.69 31.15
N GLY A 254 34.66 34.06 31.76
CA GLY A 254 35.07 35.45 31.93
C GLY A 254 35.26 36.21 30.62
N GLY A 255 35.63 35.52 29.53
CA GLY A 255 35.79 36.12 28.20
C GLY A 255 34.47 36.40 27.48
N LYS A 256 33.34 35.88 28.00
CA LYS A 256 32.04 35.98 27.34
C LYS A 256 30.97 36.55 28.26
N ALA A 257 30.43 37.72 27.89
CA ALA A 257 29.38 38.36 28.66
C ALA A 257 28.10 37.47 28.75
N PRO A 258 27.40 37.45 29.91
CA PRO A 258 26.17 36.66 30.12
C PRO A 258 25.04 36.94 29.10
N ILE A 259 25.06 38.13 28.49
CA ILE A 259 24.12 38.54 27.45
C ILE A 259 24.35 37.86 26.09
N HIS A 260 25.56 37.34 25.85
CA HIS A 260 25.93 36.56 24.67
C HIS A 260 26.04 35.06 24.95
N ALA A 261 26.03 34.65 26.23
CA ALA A 261 26.11 33.26 26.62
C ALA A 261 24.89 32.46 26.10
N VAL A 262 25.16 31.20 25.71
CA VAL A 262 24.15 30.25 25.24
C VAL A 262 24.30 28.94 25.99
N LEU A 263 23.18 28.33 26.37
CA LEU A 263 23.13 26.93 26.80
C LEU A 263 22.96 26.05 25.57
N ARG A 264 23.79 25.01 25.45
CA ARG A 264 23.74 24.07 24.34
C ARG A 264 23.27 22.71 24.82
N GLY A 265 22.25 22.17 24.17
CA GLY A 265 21.79 20.80 24.35
C GLY A 265 21.99 20.01 23.07
N THR A 266 22.40 18.75 23.18
CA THR A 266 22.44 17.84 22.03
C THR A 266 21.59 16.61 22.29
N THR A 267 20.78 16.25 21.31
CA THR A 267 19.98 15.01 21.33
C THR A 267 20.13 14.30 19.99
N THR A 268 19.67 13.04 19.91
CA THR A 268 19.63 12.26 18.67
C THR A 268 18.19 11.99 18.29
N THR A 269 17.82 12.19 17.02
CA THR A 269 16.51 11.78 16.50
C THR A 269 16.38 10.25 16.51
N PRO A 270 15.15 9.71 16.36
CA PRO A 270 14.94 8.28 16.12
C PRO A 270 15.75 7.73 14.94
N ASP A 271 16.06 8.58 13.94
CA ASP A 271 16.90 8.26 12.78
C ASP A 271 18.41 8.42 13.04
N ASN A 272 18.84 8.52 14.30
CA ASN A 272 20.22 8.69 14.73
C ASN A 272 20.90 10.01 14.26
N GLN A 273 20.13 11.02 13.87
CA GLN A 273 20.70 12.33 13.53
C GLN A 273 20.94 13.17 14.78
N ARG A 274 22.14 13.75 14.92
CA ARG A 274 22.46 14.67 16.01
C ARG A 274 21.77 16.01 15.80
N LEU A 275 20.89 16.38 16.73
CA LEU A 275 20.29 17.71 16.83
C LEU A 275 21.03 18.51 17.91
N GLU A 276 21.38 19.75 17.60
CA GLU A 276 21.93 20.72 18.54
C GLU A 276 20.89 21.83 18.75
N ALA A 277 20.51 22.05 20.01
CA ALA A 277 19.63 23.12 20.43
C ALA A 277 20.43 24.16 21.20
N ASN A 278 20.31 25.44 20.81
CA ASN A 278 21.00 26.55 21.45
C ASN A 278 19.96 27.54 22.00
N ALA A 279 20.08 27.90 23.27
CA ALA A 279 19.19 28.86 23.93
C ALA A 279 19.99 29.98 24.62
N PRO A 280 19.67 31.27 24.38
CA PRO A 280 20.39 32.38 25.00
C PRO A 280 20.08 32.47 26.50
N ILE A 281 21.11 32.64 27.34
CA ILE A 281 20.97 32.57 28.80
C ILE A 281 20.09 33.70 29.35
N THR A 282 20.46 34.96 29.06
CA THR A 282 19.76 36.14 29.61
C THR A 282 18.26 36.14 29.31
N PRO A 283 17.79 35.97 28.05
CA PRO A 283 16.36 35.89 27.77
C PRO A 283 15.65 34.71 28.47
N SER A 284 16.33 33.57 28.63
CA SER A 284 15.75 32.38 29.27
C SER A 284 15.54 32.58 30.76
N LEU A 285 16.53 33.13 31.48
CA LEU A 285 16.41 33.49 32.90
C LEU A 285 15.34 34.56 33.13
N LEU A 286 15.26 35.58 32.26
CA LEU A 286 14.21 36.60 32.35
C LEU A 286 12.80 36.03 32.09
N THR A 287 12.69 35.01 31.23
CA THR A 287 11.44 34.29 30.99
C THR A 287 11.05 33.45 32.22
N MET A 288 12.00 32.74 32.83
CA MET A 288 11.78 32.01 34.08
C MET A 288 11.36 32.95 35.23
N ALA A 289 11.99 34.12 35.31
CA ALA A 289 11.68 35.14 36.29
C ALA A 289 10.34 35.83 36.09
N VAL A 290 9.51 35.42 35.12
CA VAL A 290 8.11 35.82 35.08
C VAL A 290 7.36 35.23 36.28
N ASP A 291 7.79 34.06 36.76
CA ASP A 291 7.41 33.50 38.06
C ASP A 291 7.93 34.36 39.21
N PRO A 292 7.07 34.92 40.07
CA PRO A 292 7.49 35.71 41.23
C PRO A 292 8.46 34.98 42.17
N GLN A 293 8.33 33.65 42.35
CA GLN A 293 9.23 32.89 43.23
C GLN A 293 10.60 32.70 42.60
N ILE A 294 10.67 32.36 41.31
CA ILE A 294 11.95 32.33 40.59
C ILE A 294 12.58 33.72 40.55
N ALA A 295 11.79 34.78 40.33
CA ALA A 295 12.26 36.16 40.38
C ALA A 295 12.89 36.51 41.74
N ARG A 296 12.32 36.04 42.85
CA ARG A 296 12.89 36.23 44.19
C ARG A 296 14.21 35.48 44.36
N TYR A 297 14.26 34.22 43.91
CA TYR A 297 15.47 33.42 43.93
C TYR A 297 16.61 34.12 43.18
N ILE A 298 16.38 34.52 41.92
CA ILE A 298 17.41 35.17 41.09
C ILE A 298 17.61 36.66 41.38
N GLY A 299 16.92 37.22 42.38
CA GLY A 299 17.12 38.60 42.82
C GLY A 299 16.54 39.68 41.90
N LEU A 300 15.46 39.39 41.18
CA LEU A 300 14.64 40.38 40.46
C LEU A 300 13.36 40.77 41.24
N SER A 301 13.10 40.14 42.37
CA SER A 301 12.03 40.54 43.29
C SER A 301 12.45 40.33 44.74
N THR A 302 11.87 41.09 45.64
CA THR A 302 12.14 41.05 47.08
C THR A 302 10.96 41.59 47.87
N ILE A 303 10.96 41.38 49.17
CA ILE A 303 9.93 41.86 50.10
C ILE A 303 10.60 42.63 51.25
N ILE A 304 9.84 43.56 51.80
CA ILE A 304 10.19 44.26 53.03
C ILE A 304 8.96 44.18 53.95
N PRO A 305 9.02 43.39 55.03
CA PRO A 305 7.91 43.25 55.96
C PRO A 305 7.49 44.60 56.54
N PHE A 306 6.19 44.84 56.73
CA PHE A 306 5.73 46.14 57.25
C PHE A 306 6.37 46.51 58.59
N GLY A 307 6.58 45.53 59.47
CA GLY A 307 7.21 45.72 60.78
C GLY A 307 8.68 46.14 60.74
N GLU A 308 9.35 45.95 59.60
CA GLU A 308 10.74 46.39 59.37
C GLU A 308 10.81 47.78 58.71
N THR A 309 9.66 48.43 58.47
CA THR A 309 9.59 49.68 57.68
C THR A 309 8.83 50.79 58.37
N LYS A 310 8.98 52.01 57.83
CA LYS A 310 8.21 53.21 58.21
C LYS A 310 6.70 53.01 57.90
N PRO A 311 5.78 53.75 58.56
CA PRO A 311 4.34 53.62 58.35
C PRO A 311 3.92 53.64 56.87
N VAL A 312 2.85 52.92 56.52
CA VAL A 312 2.33 52.88 55.14
C VAL A 312 1.67 54.22 54.80
N HIS A 313 2.18 54.91 53.77
CA HIS A 313 1.59 56.14 53.23
C HIS A 313 0.72 55.85 51.99
N PRO A 314 -0.12 56.79 51.51
CA PRO A 314 -0.87 56.62 50.25
C PRO A 314 0.01 56.36 49.02
N ALA A 315 1.20 56.95 48.98
CA ALA A 315 2.26 56.61 48.03
C ALA A 315 3.54 56.23 48.79
N ASN A 316 4.06 55.03 48.54
CA ASN A 316 5.34 54.57 49.10
C ASN A 316 6.32 54.40 47.96
N THR A 317 7.26 55.33 47.85
CA THR A 317 8.18 55.44 46.71
C THR A 317 9.53 54.83 47.03
N TRP A 318 10.07 54.09 46.08
CA TRP A 318 11.38 53.46 46.12
C TRP A 318 12.21 53.88 44.92
N ILE A 319 13.46 54.23 45.15
CA ILE A 319 14.48 54.33 44.11
C ILE A 319 15.32 53.06 44.14
N ILE A 320 15.50 52.42 42.99
CA ILE A 320 16.29 51.21 42.82
C ILE A 320 17.43 51.52 41.83
N ALA A 321 18.67 51.20 42.20
CA ALA A 321 19.85 51.48 41.39
C ALA A 321 20.72 50.22 41.19
N ALA A 322 21.34 50.12 40.02
CA ALA A 322 22.49 49.24 39.80
C ALA A 322 23.38 49.76 38.64
N ARG A 323 24.50 49.09 38.39
CA ARG A 323 25.41 49.36 37.26
C ARG A 323 25.37 48.22 36.26
N TRP A 324 25.36 48.54 34.97
CA TRP A 324 25.38 47.56 33.88
C TRP A 324 26.63 47.70 33.01
N ALA A 325 27.09 46.58 32.44
CA ALA A 325 27.99 46.59 31.30
C ALA A 325 27.17 46.61 30.00
N VAL A 326 27.35 47.64 29.17
CA VAL A 326 26.59 47.85 27.94
C VAL A 326 27.50 48.15 26.76
N GLN A 327 27.17 47.62 25.58
CA GLN A 327 27.80 48.02 24.32
C GLN A 327 26.91 49.06 23.63
N LEU A 328 27.27 50.34 23.75
CA LEU A 328 26.42 51.45 23.29
C LEU A 328 26.16 51.42 21.77
N LYS A 329 27.06 50.84 20.96
CA LYS A 329 26.88 50.74 19.50
C LYS A 329 26.14 49.48 19.07
N ARG A 330 25.67 48.65 20.00
CA ARG A 330 24.86 47.46 19.69
C ARG A 330 23.58 47.88 18.97
N VAL A 331 23.39 47.35 17.76
CA VAL A 331 22.21 47.62 16.93
C VAL A 331 21.01 46.85 17.47
N ILE A 332 19.94 47.58 17.79
CA ILE A 332 18.68 47.05 18.30
C ILE A 332 17.65 46.94 17.20
N GLN A 333 17.58 47.96 16.35
CA GLN A 333 16.73 47.96 15.18
C GLN A 333 17.58 48.24 13.94
N PRO A 334 17.64 47.32 12.96
CA PRO A 334 18.34 47.58 11.72
C PRO A 334 17.64 48.71 10.97
N ALA A 335 18.39 49.42 10.14
CA ALA A 335 17.82 50.46 9.28
C ALA A 335 16.71 49.86 8.42
N SER A 336 15.52 50.47 8.44
CA SER A 336 14.37 50.02 7.66
C SER A 336 14.54 50.22 6.14
N ASN A 337 15.61 50.92 5.72
CA ASN A 337 16.01 51.08 4.33
C ASN A 337 17.54 51.29 4.23
N PRO A 338 18.14 51.19 3.04
CA PRO A 338 19.60 51.24 2.85
C PRO A 338 20.27 52.58 3.22
N PHE A 339 19.50 53.65 3.38
CA PHE A 339 19.97 54.99 3.75
C PHE A 339 19.62 55.35 5.20
N GLY A 340 18.94 54.46 5.91
CA GLY A 340 18.49 54.69 7.28
C GLY A 340 19.62 54.51 8.28
N VAL A 341 19.53 55.20 9.40
CA VAL A 341 20.45 55.01 10.52
C VAL A 341 19.89 53.89 11.40
N PRO A 342 20.66 52.84 11.71
CA PRO A 342 20.22 51.82 12.66
C PRO A 342 20.04 52.44 14.06
N VAL A 343 19.05 51.97 14.82
CA VAL A 343 18.86 52.40 16.21
C VAL A 343 19.76 51.56 17.10
N THR A 344 20.65 52.22 17.85
CA THR A 344 21.56 51.56 18.80
C THR A 344 21.05 51.63 20.24
N VAL A 345 21.62 50.79 21.12
CA VAL A 345 21.39 50.89 22.59
C VAL A 345 21.68 52.30 23.10
N GLY A 346 22.79 52.89 22.63
CA GLY A 346 23.19 54.25 22.99
C GLY A 346 22.15 55.29 22.59
N ASP A 347 21.53 55.16 21.40
CA ASP A 347 20.48 56.08 20.94
C ASP A 347 19.25 56.11 21.85
N LEU A 348 18.87 54.94 22.39
CA LEU A 348 17.71 54.81 23.26
C LEU A 348 18.01 55.21 24.72
N LEU A 349 19.27 55.16 25.13
CA LEU A 349 19.71 55.54 26.48
C LEU A 349 20.15 57.01 26.59
N LYS A 350 20.15 57.79 25.49
CA LYS A 350 20.65 59.19 25.43
C LYS A 350 20.22 60.10 26.60
N GLY A 351 18.98 59.97 27.09
CA GLY A 351 18.47 60.76 28.23
C GLY A 351 19.01 60.32 29.61
N SER A 352 19.48 59.08 29.72
CA SER A 352 20.04 58.47 30.94
C SER A 352 21.58 58.41 30.93
N LEU A 353 22.22 58.85 29.84
CA LEU A 353 23.68 58.96 29.70
C LEU A 353 24.28 60.21 30.39
N ALA A 354 23.46 61.06 31.00
CA ALA A 354 23.95 62.23 31.74
C ALA A 354 24.60 61.79 33.08
N PRO A 355 25.85 62.18 33.37
CA PRO A 355 26.63 61.58 34.43
C PRO A 355 26.17 62.08 35.79
N ALA A 356 25.55 61.19 36.56
CA ALA A 356 25.48 61.34 38.00
C ALA A 356 26.76 60.75 38.59
N GLY A 357 27.92 61.40 38.46
CA GLY A 357 29.16 60.92 39.11
C GLY A 357 29.01 60.73 40.63
N TRP A 358 27.99 61.35 41.23
CA TRP A 358 27.55 61.10 42.59
C TRP A 358 26.96 59.68 42.80
N LEU A 359 26.19 59.15 41.84
CA LEU A 359 25.62 57.80 41.89
C LEU A 359 26.72 56.75 41.74
N ASP A 360 27.70 57.00 40.87
CA ASP A 360 28.90 56.16 40.81
C ASP A 360 29.63 56.18 42.16
N GLY A 361 29.79 57.33 42.82
CA GLY A 361 30.36 57.40 44.17
C GLY A 361 29.59 56.57 45.21
N ILE A 362 28.26 56.65 45.22
CA ILE A 362 27.41 55.88 46.16
C ILE A 362 27.54 54.38 45.90
N MET A 363 27.40 53.97 44.65
CA MET A 363 27.44 52.55 44.27
C MET A 363 28.85 51.97 44.49
N GLY A 364 29.91 52.75 44.29
CA GLY A 364 31.29 52.34 44.54
C GLY A 364 31.61 52.26 46.03
N GLY A 365 31.01 53.13 46.84
CA GLY A 365 31.10 53.05 48.30
C GLY A 365 30.44 51.78 48.87
N TYR A 366 29.38 51.27 48.24
CA TYR A 366 28.67 50.08 48.72
C TYR A 366 29.14 48.76 48.06
N PHE A 367 29.48 48.80 46.77
CA PHE A 367 29.99 47.66 46.00
C PHE A 367 31.39 47.97 45.42
N PRO A 368 32.41 48.17 46.28
CA PRO A 368 33.74 48.59 45.82
C PRO A 368 34.41 47.59 44.88
N GLU A 369 34.15 46.28 45.05
CA GLU A 369 34.71 45.24 44.18
C GLU A 369 34.16 45.27 42.75
N ALA A 370 33.04 45.96 42.50
CA ALA A 370 32.53 46.16 41.15
C ALA A 370 33.42 47.12 40.34
N ASP A 371 34.20 47.98 41.00
CA ASP A 371 35.10 48.92 40.31
C ASP A 371 36.25 48.17 39.60
N ASP A 372 36.70 47.02 40.13
CA ASP A 372 37.67 46.14 39.47
C ASP A 372 37.12 45.60 38.14
N ILE A 373 35.87 45.13 38.13
CA ILE A 373 35.20 44.64 36.93
C ILE A 373 35.04 45.78 35.92
N ILE A 374 34.63 46.96 36.39
CA ILE A 374 34.41 48.15 35.54
C ILE A 374 35.70 48.61 34.88
N ALA A 375 36.82 48.64 35.61
CA ALA A 375 38.12 49.01 35.08
C ALA A 375 38.59 48.06 33.97
N ASP A 376 38.19 46.79 34.03
CA ASP A 376 38.54 45.76 33.06
C ASP A 376 37.63 45.73 31.81
N LEU A 377 36.38 46.23 31.90
CA LEU A 377 35.41 46.19 30.79
C LEU A 377 35.95 46.60 29.41
N PRO A 378 36.73 47.69 29.25
CA PRO A 378 37.24 48.10 27.95
C PRO A 378 38.21 47.10 27.30
N ASN A 379 38.82 46.21 28.09
CA ASN A 379 39.77 45.20 27.60
C ASN A 379 39.10 43.86 27.26
N ARG A 380 37.79 43.73 27.49
CA ARG A 380 37.07 42.47 27.27
C ARG A 380 36.71 42.26 25.80
N PRO A 381 36.60 40.99 25.35
CA PRO A 381 36.19 40.69 23.98
C PRO A 381 34.84 41.34 23.60
N GLU A 382 34.82 42.04 22.46
CA GLU A 382 33.60 42.59 21.87
C GLU A 382 33.08 41.69 20.73
N GLU A 383 31.79 41.37 20.69
CA GLU A 383 31.16 40.66 19.56
C GLU A 383 30.80 41.64 18.41
N GLY A 384 31.73 42.53 18.04
CA GLY A 384 31.57 43.46 16.92
C GLY A 384 30.63 44.66 17.16
N HIS A 385 30.32 44.97 18.42
CA HIS A 385 29.39 46.04 18.81
C HIS A 385 30.05 47.21 19.55
N GLY A 386 31.38 47.33 19.47
CA GLY A 386 32.17 48.31 20.19
C GLY A 386 32.45 47.93 21.64
N PRO A 387 33.25 48.76 22.36
CA PRO A 387 33.75 48.41 23.68
C PRO A 387 32.61 48.36 24.70
N TRP A 388 32.81 47.57 25.76
CA TRP A 388 31.94 47.58 26.92
C TRP A 388 32.12 48.86 27.71
N THR A 389 31.00 49.50 28.07
CA THR A 389 30.95 50.70 28.90
C THR A 389 30.11 50.40 30.14
N HIS A 390 30.50 50.92 31.30
CA HIS A 390 29.65 50.86 32.49
C HIS A 390 28.61 51.98 32.47
N LEU A 391 27.38 51.69 32.90
CA LEU A 391 26.32 52.68 33.01
C LEU A 391 25.49 52.44 34.28
N PRO A 392 25.46 53.39 35.23
CA PRO A 392 24.52 53.33 36.34
C PRO A 392 23.10 53.68 35.84
N LEU A 393 22.11 52.86 36.20
CA LEU A 393 20.70 53.10 35.87
C LEU A 393 19.85 53.11 37.14
N LEU A 394 18.84 53.99 37.15
CA LEU A 394 17.86 54.15 38.21
C LEU A 394 16.47 53.74 37.72
N ALA A 395 15.67 53.16 38.60
CA ALA A 395 14.25 52.90 38.41
C ALA A 395 13.46 53.40 39.64
N VAL A 396 12.24 53.86 39.42
CA VAL A 396 11.32 54.27 40.49
C VAL A 396 10.19 53.26 40.60
N ALA A 397 9.93 52.77 41.81
CA ALA A 397 8.78 51.92 42.10
C ALA A 397 7.87 52.63 43.11
N VAL A 398 6.56 52.63 42.89
CA VAL A 398 5.60 53.25 43.81
C VAL A 398 4.51 52.25 44.16
N ALA A 399 4.35 51.96 45.45
CA ALA A 399 3.23 51.21 45.98
C ALA A 399 2.11 52.15 46.42
N ALA A 400 0.88 51.91 45.95
CA ALA A 400 -0.32 52.70 46.25
C ALA A 400 -0.94 52.41 47.63
N GLY A 401 -0.11 52.30 48.67
CA GLY A 401 -0.54 52.16 50.06
C GLY A 401 -1.50 51.00 50.31
N ASP A 402 -2.63 51.29 50.95
CA ASP A 402 -3.73 50.38 51.31
C ASP A 402 -4.62 49.94 50.12
N ALA A 403 -4.22 50.27 48.88
CA ALA A 403 -4.98 49.99 47.67
C ALA A 403 -4.24 49.02 46.73
N PRO A 404 -4.08 47.73 47.10
CA PRO A 404 -3.55 46.75 46.16
C PRO A 404 -4.44 46.65 44.91
N PRO A 405 -3.88 46.27 43.75
CA PRO A 405 -4.66 46.08 42.54
C PRO A 405 -5.67 44.94 42.70
N ASP A 406 -6.76 45.02 41.94
CA ASP A 406 -7.68 43.90 41.79
C ASP A 406 -6.99 42.73 41.06
N PRO A 407 -7.45 41.48 41.31
CA PRO A 407 -7.05 40.35 40.47
C PRO A 407 -7.26 40.66 38.98
N PRO A 408 -6.39 40.17 38.09
CA PRO A 408 -6.64 40.26 36.66
C PRO A 408 -8.00 39.66 36.28
N ASP A 409 -8.68 40.25 35.31
CA ASP A 409 -9.90 39.62 34.77
C ASP A 409 -9.56 38.25 34.15
N PRO A 410 -10.49 37.28 34.16
CA PRO A 410 -10.37 36.08 33.34
C PRO A 410 -10.16 36.41 31.85
N PHE A 411 -9.44 35.55 31.13
CA PHE A 411 -9.32 35.69 29.68
C PHE A 411 -10.68 35.61 28.99
N ARG A 412 -10.85 36.37 27.91
CA ARG A 412 -11.98 36.21 26.98
C ARG A 412 -11.60 35.20 25.91
N LEU A 413 -11.62 33.93 26.28
CA LEU A 413 -11.19 32.84 25.42
C LEU A 413 -12.16 32.62 24.26
N ALA A 414 -11.61 32.45 23.06
CA ALA A 414 -12.36 32.04 21.88
C ALA A 414 -11.52 31.10 21.02
N SER A 415 -12.14 30.13 20.36
CA SER A 415 -11.44 29.32 19.36
C SER A 415 -11.14 30.17 18.13
N ALA A 416 -9.94 30.02 17.57
CA ALA A 416 -9.47 30.72 16.39
C ALA A 416 -9.14 29.72 15.28
N GLY A 417 -10.05 28.78 15.02
CA GLY A 417 -9.92 27.69 14.06
C GLY A 417 -10.45 26.37 14.63
N ALA A 418 -10.47 25.32 13.82
CA ALA A 418 -10.75 23.96 14.27
C ALA A 418 -9.54 23.38 15.01
N GLY A 419 -9.79 22.58 16.06
CA GLY A 419 -8.75 21.81 16.73
C GLY A 419 -8.28 20.65 15.84
N SER A 420 -7.06 20.16 16.09
CA SER A 420 -6.50 19.02 15.38
C SER A 420 -5.76 18.08 16.33
N TRP A 421 -5.69 16.81 15.97
CA TRP A 421 -4.70 15.91 16.58
C TRP A 421 -3.29 16.35 16.15
N ASN A 422 -2.32 16.31 17.06
CA ASN A 422 -0.97 16.82 16.85
C ASN A 422 0.08 15.68 16.90
N PRO A 423 0.49 15.11 15.76
CA PRO A 423 1.55 14.10 15.70
C PRO A 423 2.92 14.58 16.15
N GLN A 424 3.17 15.90 16.21
CA GLN A 424 4.51 16.47 16.34
C GLN A 424 4.84 16.99 17.73
N ALA A 425 3.93 16.83 18.71
CA ALA A 425 4.13 17.31 20.07
C ALA A 425 5.36 16.73 20.78
N ASP A 426 5.71 15.48 20.45
CA ASP A 426 6.94 14.86 20.92
C ASP A 426 7.51 13.96 19.80
N PRO A 427 8.60 14.37 19.13
CA PRO A 427 9.26 13.55 18.13
C PRO A 427 9.78 12.21 18.67
N ALA A 428 10.02 12.10 19.98
CA ALA A 428 10.47 10.87 20.62
C ALA A 428 9.31 9.97 21.05
N ASN A 429 8.12 10.53 21.24
CA ASN A 429 6.95 9.80 21.73
C ASN A 429 5.64 10.44 21.28
N PRO A 430 5.30 10.39 19.96
CA PRO A 430 4.10 11.02 19.43
C PRO A 430 2.86 10.28 19.93
N GLY A 431 2.41 10.60 21.14
CA GLY A 431 1.26 9.96 21.75
C GLY A 431 -0.01 10.28 20.95
N PRO A 432 -0.89 9.29 20.70
CA PRO A 432 -2.12 9.51 19.95
C PRO A 432 -3.15 10.33 20.74
N GLU A 433 -2.87 10.69 21.99
CA GLU A 433 -3.76 11.53 22.79
C GLU A 433 -3.43 13.02 22.66
N THR A 434 -2.48 13.37 21.77
CA THR A 434 -2.03 14.74 21.61
C THR A 434 -2.97 15.55 20.76
N TRP A 435 -3.54 16.59 21.35
CA TRP A 435 -4.46 17.53 20.76
C TRP A 435 -3.90 18.95 20.80
N GLN A 436 -4.22 19.74 19.77
CA GLN A 436 -3.90 21.16 19.74
C GLN A 436 -5.08 22.02 19.28
N GLN A 437 -5.14 23.24 19.80
CA GLN A 437 -6.13 24.24 19.43
C GLN A 437 -5.54 25.65 19.43
N VAL A 438 -5.78 26.38 18.35
CA VAL A 438 -5.50 27.81 18.33
C VAL A 438 -6.62 28.54 19.08
N ILE A 439 -6.26 29.23 20.16
CA ILE A 439 -7.17 30.07 20.95
C ILE A 439 -6.81 31.55 20.78
N SER A 440 -7.78 32.43 20.98
CA SER A 440 -7.57 33.85 21.22
C SER A 440 -7.66 34.14 22.71
N LEU A 441 -6.70 34.86 23.26
CA LEU A 441 -6.74 35.36 24.65
C LEU A 441 -7.60 36.63 24.81
N GLY A 442 -8.21 37.11 23.72
CA GLY A 442 -9.00 38.33 23.67
C GLY A 442 -8.21 39.55 23.15
N SER A 443 -8.70 40.76 23.43
CA SER A 443 -8.15 42.02 22.90
C SER A 443 -6.98 42.60 23.70
N SER A 444 -6.60 41.98 24.82
CA SER A 444 -5.51 42.45 25.69
C SER A 444 -4.50 41.34 25.90
N PRO A 445 -3.19 41.64 25.80
CA PRO A 445 -2.16 40.65 26.10
C PRO A 445 -2.20 40.26 27.59
N ALA A 446 -1.71 39.06 27.91
CA ALA A 446 -1.62 38.61 29.29
C ALA A 446 -0.72 39.54 30.13
N ARG A 447 -1.10 39.77 31.39
CA ARG A 447 -0.36 40.68 32.29
C ARG A 447 0.96 40.06 32.79
N GLY A 448 0.98 38.73 32.97
CA GLY A 448 2.08 37.95 33.51
C GLY A 448 2.03 36.48 33.06
N MET A 449 2.16 35.55 34.01
CA MET A 449 2.12 34.11 33.74
C MET A 449 0.74 33.65 33.27
N VAL A 450 0.73 32.54 32.51
CA VAL A 450 -0.49 31.80 32.17
C VAL A 450 -0.46 30.44 32.86
N GLY A 451 -1.58 30.10 33.49
CA GLY A 451 -1.81 28.81 34.13
C GLY A 451 -2.82 28.01 33.34
N PHE A 452 -2.61 26.69 33.27
CA PHE A 452 -3.39 25.79 32.43
C PHE A 452 -3.66 24.45 33.14
N ALA A 453 -4.92 24.07 33.23
CA ALA A 453 -5.33 22.78 33.77
C ALA A 453 -6.41 22.15 32.90
N ARG A 454 -6.38 20.82 32.78
CA ARG A 454 -7.48 20.06 32.17
C ARG A 454 -8.55 19.81 33.23
N THR A 455 -9.79 20.12 32.92
CA THR A 455 -10.94 19.76 33.76
C THR A 455 -11.23 18.27 33.61
N LYS A 456 -11.31 17.53 34.71
CA LYS A 456 -11.74 16.12 34.73
C LYS A 456 -12.85 15.89 35.78
N PRO A 457 -13.65 14.81 35.67
CA PRO A 457 -14.70 14.49 36.66
C PRO A 457 -14.19 14.35 38.10
N ASP A 458 -12.96 13.86 38.24
CA ASP A 458 -12.20 13.62 39.47
C ASP A 458 -11.46 14.87 39.99
N GLY A 459 -11.60 16.01 39.31
CA GLY A 459 -10.97 17.29 39.66
C GLY A 459 -10.06 17.81 38.54
N PRO A 460 -9.70 19.10 38.54
CA PRO A 460 -8.82 19.65 37.52
C PRO A 460 -7.39 19.09 37.66
N LEU A 461 -6.83 18.62 36.55
CA LEU A 461 -5.44 18.14 36.43
C LEU A 461 -4.53 19.30 36.02
N PRO A 462 -3.52 19.68 36.84
CA PRO A 462 -2.53 20.67 36.43
C PRO A 462 -1.65 20.12 35.31
N LEU A 463 -1.55 20.86 34.19
CA LEU A 463 -0.73 20.47 33.04
C LEU A 463 0.67 21.10 33.06
N HIS A 464 0.97 21.90 34.09
CA HIS A 464 2.30 22.47 34.35
C HIS A 464 3.09 21.67 35.37
N ARG A 465 2.62 20.49 35.76
CA ARG A 465 3.18 19.64 36.80
C ARG A 465 3.97 18.50 36.17
N LEU A 466 5.23 18.34 36.54
CA LEU A 466 5.99 17.13 36.28
C LEU A 466 5.92 16.27 37.54
N GLU A 467 5.23 15.13 37.45
CA GLU A 467 5.17 14.20 38.57
C GLU A 467 6.55 13.57 38.80
N PRO A 468 7.06 13.60 40.04
CA PRO A 468 8.31 12.95 40.38
C PRO A 468 8.12 11.42 40.39
N PRO A 469 9.20 10.63 40.24
CA PRO A 469 9.15 9.19 40.47
C PRO A 469 8.57 8.87 41.86
N THR A 470 7.82 7.77 41.95
CA THR A 470 7.16 7.34 43.19
C THR A 470 8.17 7.23 44.34
N GLY A 471 8.02 8.06 45.38
CA GLY A 471 8.88 8.07 46.58
C GLY A 471 9.78 9.30 46.73
N GLU A 472 9.86 10.18 45.73
CA GLU A 472 10.56 11.46 45.82
C GLU A 472 9.56 12.60 46.09
N GLY A 473 9.39 12.97 47.37
CA GLY A 473 8.26 13.74 47.90
C GLY A 473 8.06 15.20 47.46
N PHE A 474 8.56 15.66 46.31
CA PHE A 474 8.25 17.00 45.79
C PHE A 474 8.02 17.02 44.29
N VAL A 475 7.08 17.87 43.92
CA VAL A 475 6.60 17.99 42.56
C VAL A 475 7.43 18.97 41.78
N SER A 476 7.90 18.56 40.60
CA SER A 476 8.63 19.42 39.69
C SER A 476 7.66 20.28 38.89
N ARG A 477 8.03 21.53 38.63
CA ARG A 477 7.20 22.51 37.90
C ARG A 477 7.75 22.65 36.48
N ALA A 478 6.87 22.55 35.48
CA ALA A 478 7.21 22.94 34.12
C ALA A 478 7.54 24.44 34.06
N LEU A 479 8.43 24.84 33.14
CA LEU A 479 8.81 26.23 32.94
C LEU A 479 7.58 27.15 32.79
N PRO A 480 7.63 28.40 33.31
CA PRO A 480 6.50 29.30 33.25
C PRO A 480 6.06 29.53 31.80
N ILE A 481 4.77 29.31 31.53
CA ILE A 481 4.21 29.60 30.22
C ILE A 481 3.94 31.09 30.15
N VAL A 482 4.75 31.78 29.35
CA VAL A 482 4.56 33.18 29.01
C VAL A 482 4.07 33.23 27.57
N PRO A 483 2.89 33.83 27.30
CA PRO A 483 2.43 33.96 25.93
C PRO A 483 3.39 34.89 25.18
N ASN A 484 4.11 34.35 24.19
CA ASN A 484 4.94 35.15 23.27
C ASN A 484 4.13 36.34 22.74
N TRP A 485 4.66 37.56 22.72
CA TRP A 485 3.95 38.79 22.37
C TRP A 485 3.66 38.91 20.86
N ALA A 486 3.00 37.92 20.27
CA ALA A 486 2.46 38.03 18.94
C ALA A 486 1.32 39.06 18.92
N SER A 487 1.35 39.94 17.91
CA SER A 487 0.46 41.09 17.72
C SER A 487 -1.05 40.78 17.68
N ASN A 488 -1.43 39.50 17.58
CA ASN A 488 -2.82 39.08 17.39
C ASN A 488 -3.47 38.39 18.61
N ASN A 489 -2.77 38.29 19.76
CA ASN A 489 -3.23 37.54 20.96
C ASN A 489 -3.71 36.09 20.69
N ARG A 490 -3.37 35.50 19.55
CA ARG A 490 -3.64 34.10 19.23
C ARG A 490 -2.53 33.21 19.76
N ARG A 491 -2.89 32.13 20.45
CA ARG A 491 -1.95 31.18 21.07
C ARG A 491 -2.39 29.76 20.73
N ILE A 492 -1.47 28.81 20.86
CA ILE A 492 -1.76 27.39 20.73
C ILE A 492 -1.83 26.81 22.13
N VAL A 493 -2.93 26.12 22.40
CA VAL A 493 -3.06 25.21 23.53
C VAL A 493 -2.77 23.81 23.03
N GLU A 494 -1.87 23.11 23.70
CA GLU A 494 -1.55 21.71 23.43
C GLU A 494 -1.79 20.90 24.71
N ASP A 495 -2.46 19.75 24.57
CA ASP A 495 -2.63 18.77 25.63
C ASP A 495 -2.25 17.39 25.07
N ARG A 496 -1.31 16.72 25.73
CA ARG A 496 -0.71 15.47 25.25
C ARG A 496 -1.51 14.22 25.63
N ASN A 497 -2.44 14.34 26.58
CA ASN A 497 -3.13 13.20 27.19
C ASN A 497 -4.65 13.45 27.24
N VAL A 498 -5.25 13.91 26.14
CA VAL A 498 -6.70 14.16 26.07
C VAL A 498 -7.44 12.82 26.10
N PRO A 499 -8.25 12.56 27.15
CA PRO A 499 -8.88 11.27 27.35
C PRO A 499 -9.92 10.95 26.26
N ALA A 500 -10.29 9.68 26.15
CA ALA A 500 -11.25 9.17 25.16
C ALA A 500 -12.65 9.82 25.25
N ASP A 501 -13.07 10.25 26.44
CA ASP A 501 -14.36 10.91 26.66
C ASP A 501 -14.40 12.33 26.06
N ALA A 502 -15.47 12.62 25.30
CA ALA A 502 -15.73 13.93 24.72
C ALA A 502 -15.83 15.06 25.77
N ASN A 503 -16.23 14.74 27.01
CA ASN A 503 -16.30 15.71 28.11
C ASN A 503 -14.92 16.07 28.71
N GLY A 504 -13.88 15.28 28.40
CA GLY A 504 -12.52 15.52 28.91
C GLY A 504 -11.71 16.57 28.14
N ALA A 505 -12.25 17.12 27.05
CA ALA A 505 -11.66 18.22 26.27
C ALA A 505 -12.13 19.59 26.79
N SER A 506 -11.99 19.80 28.09
CA SER A 506 -12.30 21.06 28.76
C SER A 506 -11.11 21.48 29.61
N TRP A 507 -10.80 22.76 29.60
CA TRP A 507 -9.64 23.33 30.28
C TRP A 507 -10.03 24.59 31.03
N THR A 508 -9.27 24.92 32.04
CA THR A 508 -9.33 26.21 32.73
C THR A 508 -8.00 26.92 32.54
N ILE A 509 -8.07 28.18 32.12
CA ILE A 509 -6.89 29.01 31.81
C ILE A 509 -6.90 30.25 32.70
N TRP A 510 -5.83 30.46 33.46
CA TRP A 510 -5.65 31.60 34.33
C TRP A 510 -4.60 32.57 33.80
N GLN A 511 -4.67 33.83 34.21
CA GLN A 511 -3.56 34.76 34.09
C GLN A 511 -3.17 35.34 35.44
N ALA A 512 -1.87 35.54 35.63
CA ALA A 512 -1.32 36.24 36.77
C ALA A 512 -0.96 37.68 36.41
N ASP A 513 -0.92 38.55 37.42
CA ASP A 513 -0.22 39.82 37.34
C ASP A 513 1.31 39.64 37.53
N GLU A 514 2.03 40.75 37.72
CA GLU A 514 3.48 40.72 37.94
C GLU A 514 3.89 40.45 39.40
N PHE A 515 2.99 40.15 40.32
CA PHE A 515 3.35 39.80 41.69
C PHE A 515 2.85 38.41 42.10
N GLY A 516 2.01 37.78 41.28
CA GLY A 516 1.49 36.43 41.48
C GLY A 516 0.02 36.38 41.86
N GLN A 517 -0.73 37.47 41.69
CA GLN A 517 -2.17 37.49 41.86
C GLN A 517 -2.84 36.93 40.60
N TRP A 518 -3.58 35.83 40.76
CA TRP A 518 -4.23 35.11 39.67
C TRP A 518 -5.68 35.56 39.48
N SER A 519 -6.17 35.50 38.24
CA SER A 519 -7.59 35.64 37.92
C SER A 519 -8.44 34.47 38.47
N ASP A 520 -9.77 34.55 38.34
CA ASP A 520 -10.68 33.44 38.69
C ASP A 520 -10.65 32.27 37.69
N GLY A 521 -9.86 32.38 36.62
CA GLY A 521 -9.78 31.40 35.54
C GLY A 521 -10.90 31.54 34.52
N ALA A 522 -10.59 31.18 33.28
CA ALA A 522 -11.53 31.15 32.18
C ALA A 522 -11.68 29.71 31.68
N GLY A 523 -12.91 29.22 31.69
CA GLY A 523 -13.23 27.93 31.10
C GLY A 523 -13.11 27.97 29.58
N PHE A 524 -12.56 26.91 29.00
CA PHE A 524 -12.50 26.69 27.58
C PHE A 524 -12.86 25.24 27.29
N SER A 525 -13.87 25.04 26.46
CA SER A 525 -14.26 23.70 26.01
C SER A 525 -14.38 23.73 24.50
N GLN A 526 -13.86 22.70 23.86
CA GLN A 526 -14.04 22.47 22.43
C GLN A 526 -14.25 20.97 22.22
N PRO A 527 -15.18 20.58 21.35
CA PRO A 527 -15.29 19.18 20.98
C PRO A 527 -13.97 18.74 20.33
N PRO A 528 -13.38 17.61 20.75
CA PRO A 528 -12.20 17.09 20.08
C PRO A 528 -12.56 16.77 18.62
N PRO A 529 -11.61 16.90 17.68
CA PRO A 529 -11.82 16.47 16.31
C PRO A 529 -12.15 14.96 16.26
N PRO A 530 -12.86 14.49 15.21
CA PRO A 530 -13.13 13.06 15.04
C PRO A 530 -11.86 12.23 15.20
N ARG A 531 -11.93 11.17 16.00
CA ARG A 531 -10.80 10.26 16.19
C ARG A 531 -10.60 9.43 14.91
N PRO A 532 -9.36 9.21 14.46
CA PRO A 532 -9.09 8.31 13.35
C PRO A 532 -9.54 6.88 13.68
N SER A 533 -9.97 6.15 12.66
CA SER A 533 -10.27 4.72 12.81
C SER A 533 -8.99 3.93 13.11
N PRO A 534 -9.09 2.79 13.82
CA PRO A 534 -7.93 1.94 14.04
C PRO A 534 -7.32 1.47 12.70
N PRO A 535 -6.00 1.20 12.65
CA PRO A 535 -5.34 0.75 11.43
C PRO A 535 -5.85 -0.63 10.99
N GLU A 536 -5.58 -1.00 9.74
CA GLU A 536 -5.89 -2.34 9.24
C GLU A 536 -5.11 -3.42 10.00
N PRO A 537 -5.72 -4.59 10.29
CA PRO A 537 -4.99 -5.73 10.85
C PRO A 537 -3.89 -6.23 9.92
N VAL A 538 -2.72 -6.52 10.49
CA VAL A 538 -1.65 -7.24 9.80
C VAL A 538 -1.84 -8.73 10.08
N VAL A 539 -2.21 -9.50 9.05
CA VAL A 539 -2.54 -10.92 9.16
C VAL A 539 -1.49 -11.76 8.45
N GLU A 540 -0.78 -12.60 9.20
CA GLU A 540 0.10 -13.64 8.69
C GLU A 540 -0.65 -14.98 8.74
N ALA A 541 -0.83 -15.64 7.60
CA ALA A 541 -1.56 -16.90 7.50
C ALA A 541 -0.65 -18.04 7.05
N THR A 542 -0.67 -19.15 7.79
CA THR A 542 0.04 -20.38 7.44
C THR A 542 -0.95 -21.55 7.41
N TYR A 543 -0.75 -22.51 6.51
CA TYR A 543 -1.64 -23.65 6.34
C TYR A 543 -0.92 -24.98 6.60
N ARG A 544 -1.58 -25.89 7.31
CA ARG A 544 -1.12 -27.26 7.55
C ARG A 544 -2.20 -28.26 7.11
N ALA A 545 -1.91 -29.03 6.07
CA ALA A 545 -2.79 -30.09 5.60
C ALA A 545 -2.86 -31.28 6.56
N LYS A 546 -4.04 -31.91 6.66
CA LYS A 546 -4.23 -33.24 7.25
C LYS A 546 -3.69 -34.30 6.28
N PRO A 547 -3.12 -35.41 6.78
CA PRO A 547 -2.62 -36.49 5.92
C PRO A 547 -3.76 -37.14 5.11
N ASP A 548 -3.36 -37.91 4.10
CA ASP A 548 -4.27 -38.81 3.38
C ASP A 548 -4.81 -39.89 4.33
N ASP A 549 -6.11 -40.15 4.26
CA ASP A 549 -6.86 -41.07 5.10
C ASP A 549 -7.80 -42.00 4.30
N ASP A 550 -7.68 -42.00 2.96
CA ASP A 550 -8.53 -42.76 2.02
C ASP A 550 -10.04 -42.47 2.13
N SER A 551 -10.46 -41.43 2.86
CA SER A 551 -11.87 -41.10 3.03
C SER A 551 -12.52 -40.61 1.72
N LEU A 552 -13.77 -41.03 1.49
CA LEU A 552 -14.55 -40.63 0.32
C LEU A 552 -15.39 -39.39 0.65
N GLY A 553 -15.33 -38.37 -0.22
CA GLY A 553 -16.18 -37.17 -0.13
C GLY A 553 -15.52 -35.92 0.49
N PRO A 554 -16.27 -34.80 0.60
CA PRO A 554 -15.73 -33.55 1.11
C PRO A 554 -15.32 -33.63 2.58
N ARG A 555 -14.15 -33.09 2.93
CA ARG A 555 -13.66 -33.01 4.32
C ARG A 555 -12.92 -31.70 4.56
N ILE A 556 -12.72 -31.36 5.83
CA ILE A 556 -11.83 -30.25 6.21
C ILE A 556 -10.38 -30.67 5.93
N PRO A 557 -9.68 -30.02 4.98
CA PRO A 557 -8.40 -30.51 4.46
C PRO A 557 -7.22 -30.26 5.39
N GLY A 558 -7.36 -29.38 6.39
CA GLY A 558 -6.26 -28.92 7.23
C GLY A 558 -6.69 -27.79 8.18
N ILE A 559 -5.71 -27.17 8.83
CA ILE A 559 -5.90 -26.05 9.76
C ILE A 559 -5.09 -24.84 9.25
N LEU A 560 -5.72 -23.67 9.20
CA LEU A 560 -5.04 -22.39 9.05
C LEU A 560 -4.62 -21.87 10.41
N ARG A 561 -3.35 -21.50 10.57
CA ARG A 561 -2.85 -20.76 11.72
C ARG A 561 -2.63 -19.32 11.31
N LEU A 562 -3.44 -18.44 11.87
CA LEU A 562 -3.41 -16.99 11.67
C LEU A 562 -2.69 -16.34 12.83
N LYS A 563 -1.69 -15.50 12.54
CA LYS A 563 -1.00 -14.65 13.51
C LYS A 563 -1.31 -13.19 13.16
N ILE A 564 -1.84 -12.45 14.13
CA ILE A 564 -2.30 -11.08 13.97
C ILE A 564 -1.65 -10.21 15.04
N ASP A 565 -0.86 -9.21 14.63
CA ASP A 565 -0.15 -8.32 15.55
C ASP A 565 -0.98 -7.06 15.85
N VAL A 566 -1.25 -6.82 17.14
CA VAL A 566 -2.06 -5.70 17.62
C VAL A 566 -1.15 -4.48 17.83
N PRO A 567 -1.44 -3.33 17.22
CA PRO A 567 -0.60 -2.14 17.36
C PRO A 567 -0.56 -1.65 18.82
N GLU A 568 0.60 -1.17 19.26
CA GLU A 568 0.73 -0.36 20.46
C GLU A 568 0.05 1.00 20.23
N LEU A 569 -0.51 1.59 21.30
CA LEU A 569 -1.17 2.90 21.22
C LEU A 569 -0.23 3.97 20.63
N ALA A 570 1.03 3.99 21.05
CA ALA A 570 2.07 4.91 20.53
C ALA A 570 2.37 4.77 19.03
N ARG A 571 1.95 3.67 18.39
CA ARG A 571 2.14 3.41 16.95
C ARG A 571 0.85 3.60 16.14
N THR A 572 -0.22 4.06 16.76
CA THR A 572 -1.48 4.42 16.08
C THR A 572 -1.42 5.85 15.57
N GLU A 573 -2.33 6.21 14.65
CA GLU A 573 -2.45 7.60 14.19
C GLU A 573 -2.79 8.55 15.35
N PRO A 574 -2.34 9.82 15.30
CA PRO A 574 -2.72 10.83 16.27
C PRO A 574 -4.24 10.95 16.42
N GLY A 575 -4.72 10.83 17.65
CA GLY A 575 -6.14 10.75 18.01
C GLY A 575 -6.67 9.33 18.22
N GLY A 576 -5.90 8.31 17.83
CA GLY A 576 -6.30 6.90 17.84
C GLY A 576 -6.60 6.37 19.25
N LEU A 577 -7.49 5.37 19.30
CA LEU A 577 -7.83 4.63 20.51
C LEU A 577 -7.18 3.25 20.49
N PRO A 578 -6.91 2.65 21.66
CA PRO A 578 -6.38 1.30 21.72
C PRO A 578 -7.34 0.31 21.09
N VAL A 579 -6.80 -0.61 20.30
CA VAL A 579 -7.56 -1.74 19.76
C VAL A 579 -7.99 -2.63 20.92
N ALA A 580 -9.30 -2.85 21.06
CA ALA A 580 -9.88 -3.64 22.14
C ALA A 580 -10.28 -5.05 21.68
N ARG A 581 -10.68 -5.20 20.42
CA ARG A 581 -11.18 -6.48 19.88
C ARG A 581 -10.75 -6.70 18.43
N LEU A 582 -10.70 -7.97 18.04
CA LEU A 582 -10.48 -8.43 16.67
C LEU A 582 -11.67 -9.29 16.21
N ARG A 583 -12.22 -8.93 15.05
CA ARG A 583 -13.20 -9.72 14.28
C ARG A 583 -12.48 -10.41 13.14
N LEU A 584 -12.70 -11.72 12.98
CA LEU A 584 -12.13 -12.53 11.91
C LEU A 584 -13.20 -13.36 11.23
N SER A 585 -13.10 -13.46 9.91
CA SER A 585 -13.89 -14.38 9.10
C SER A 585 -12.94 -15.21 8.24
N VAL A 586 -13.11 -16.53 8.22
CA VAL A 586 -12.30 -17.45 7.40
C VAL A 586 -13.24 -18.23 6.51
N ASP A 587 -13.01 -18.16 5.20
CA ASP A 587 -13.85 -18.82 4.19
C ASP A 587 -15.34 -18.44 4.30
N GLY A 588 -15.60 -17.17 4.66
CA GLY A 588 -16.95 -16.63 4.88
C GLY A 588 -17.65 -17.19 6.13
N VAL A 589 -16.91 -17.76 7.08
CA VAL A 589 -17.40 -18.16 8.41
C VAL A 589 -16.80 -17.23 9.46
N ASP A 590 -17.67 -16.50 10.17
CA ASP A 590 -17.23 -15.60 11.23
C ASP A 590 -16.78 -16.39 12.47
N LEU A 591 -15.59 -16.05 12.96
CA LEU A 591 -15.01 -16.63 14.16
C LEU A 591 -15.42 -15.80 15.40
N PRO A 592 -15.40 -16.39 16.61
CA PRO A 592 -15.66 -15.65 17.84
C PRO A 592 -14.71 -14.45 17.99
N GLU A 593 -15.26 -13.29 18.38
CA GLU A 593 -14.47 -12.09 18.65
C GLU A 593 -13.38 -12.39 19.68
N ARG A 594 -12.18 -11.84 19.45
CA ARG A 594 -11.03 -11.99 20.35
C ARG A 594 -10.74 -10.66 21.03
N VAL A 595 -10.50 -10.71 22.33
CA VAL A 595 -9.98 -9.56 23.08
C VAL A 595 -8.55 -9.29 22.62
N ALA A 596 -8.24 -8.04 22.34
CA ALA A 596 -6.93 -7.59 21.91
C ALA A 596 -6.25 -6.82 23.05
N ALA A 597 -5.01 -7.17 23.35
CA ALA A 597 -4.14 -6.36 24.22
C ALA A 597 -3.25 -5.47 23.33
N PRO A 598 -3.16 -4.15 23.57
CA PRO A 598 -2.28 -3.26 22.82
C PRO A 598 -0.83 -3.76 22.80
N GLY A 599 -0.20 -3.79 21.62
CA GLY A 599 1.15 -4.32 21.44
C GLY A 599 1.30 -5.85 21.49
N GLY A 600 0.20 -6.59 21.69
CA GLY A 600 0.20 -8.05 21.76
C GLY A 600 0.09 -8.73 20.39
N THR A 601 0.14 -10.07 20.40
CA THR A 601 -0.12 -10.90 19.22
C THR A 601 -1.27 -11.85 19.50
N ILE A 602 -2.22 -11.95 18.57
CA ILE A 602 -3.32 -12.91 18.61
C ILE A 602 -3.02 -14.05 17.65
N ILE A 603 -3.08 -15.30 18.15
CA ILE A 603 -2.96 -16.50 17.32
C ILE A 603 -4.31 -17.20 17.29
N VAL A 604 -4.80 -17.47 16.08
CA VAL A 604 -6.07 -18.17 15.85
C VAL A 604 -5.85 -19.34 14.92
N GLU A 605 -6.32 -20.51 15.34
CA GLU A 605 -6.47 -21.66 14.46
C GLU A 605 -7.89 -21.69 13.91
N ALA A 606 -8.01 -21.86 12.60
CA ALA A 606 -9.29 -21.88 11.90
C ALA A 606 -9.31 -23.01 10.86
N GLU A 607 -10.47 -23.61 10.68
CA GLU A 607 -10.70 -24.62 9.65
C GLU A 607 -11.38 -23.97 8.45
N PRO A 608 -10.91 -24.20 7.21
CA PRO A 608 -11.65 -23.75 6.03
C PRO A 608 -12.89 -24.63 5.83
N ARG A 609 -13.79 -24.23 4.93
CA ARG A 609 -14.92 -25.10 4.54
C ARG A 609 -14.39 -26.39 3.91
N PRO A 610 -15.19 -27.48 3.89
CA PRO A 610 -14.75 -28.75 3.29
C PRO A 610 -14.28 -28.63 1.84
N PHE A 611 -13.25 -29.40 1.51
CA PHE A 611 -12.64 -29.53 0.18
C PHE A 611 -12.97 -30.92 -0.37
N GLY A 612 -13.16 -31.00 -1.69
CA GLY A 612 -13.15 -32.26 -2.42
C GLY A 612 -11.79 -32.95 -2.36
N VAL A 613 -11.74 -34.20 -2.83
CA VAL A 613 -10.49 -34.98 -2.88
C VAL A 613 -9.47 -34.24 -3.75
N GLY A 614 -8.29 -33.93 -3.21
CA GLY A 614 -7.21 -33.27 -3.96
C GLY A 614 -7.51 -31.83 -4.43
N GLU A 615 -8.59 -31.21 -3.95
CA GLU A 615 -8.95 -29.83 -4.28
C GLU A 615 -7.89 -28.86 -3.73
N GLN A 616 -7.66 -27.76 -4.47
CA GLN A 616 -6.87 -26.62 -4.02
C GLN A 616 -7.71 -25.36 -4.19
N ARG A 617 -7.74 -24.51 -3.15
CA ARG A 617 -8.50 -23.25 -3.14
C ARG A 617 -7.77 -22.20 -2.33
N ASP A 618 -7.85 -20.94 -2.79
CA ASP A 618 -7.45 -19.79 -1.99
C ASP A 618 -8.55 -19.47 -0.97
N VAL A 619 -8.23 -19.68 0.31
CA VAL A 619 -9.16 -19.44 1.42
C VAL A 619 -9.14 -17.95 1.76
N PRO A 620 -10.26 -17.22 1.61
CA PRO A 620 -10.31 -15.80 1.97
C PRO A 620 -10.36 -15.63 3.48
N ILE A 621 -9.53 -14.73 4.00
CA ILE A 621 -9.45 -14.35 5.40
C ILE A 621 -9.74 -12.86 5.48
N VAL A 622 -10.73 -12.49 6.29
CA VAL A 622 -11.12 -11.09 6.50
C VAL A 622 -10.92 -10.74 7.97
N GLY A 623 -10.12 -9.72 8.25
CA GLY A 623 -9.87 -9.22 9.60
C GLY A 623 -10.31 -7.78 9.77
N THR A 624 -10.86 -7.44 10.92
CA THR A 624 -11.23 -6.07 11.28
C THR A 624 -10.95 -5.82 12.75
N TYR A 625 -10.18 -4.78 13.06
CA TYR A 625 -10.00 -4.32 14.45
C TYR A 625 -11.20 -3.50 14.88
N VAL A 626 -11.50 -3.54 16.17
CA VAL A 626 -12.49 -2.69 16.83
C VAL A 626 -11.81 -2.04 18.02
N ASP A 627 -11.83 -0.72 18.05
CA ASP A 627 -11.22 0.03 19.16
C ASP A 627 -12.09 0.02 20.43
N ALA A 628 -11.58 0.64 21.49
CA ALA A 628 -12.28 0.76 22.78
C ALA A 628 -13.61 1.55 22.71
N SER A 629 -13.83 2.37 21.67
CA SER A 629 -15.10 3.08 21.43
C SER A 629 -16.11 2.27 20.61
N GLY A 630 -15.70 1.12 20.08
CA GLY A 630 -16.52 0.30 19.19
C GLY A 630 -16.39 0.66 17.70
N THR A 631 -15.46 1.53 17.33
CA THR A 631 -15.23 1.92 15.93
C THR A 631 -14.40 0.86 15.20
N PRO A 632 -14.87 0.34 14.05
CA PRO A 632 -14.15 -0.65 13.28
C PRO A 632 -13.06 -0.03 12.39
N SER A 633 -11.98 -0.78 12.15
CA SER A 633 -10.99 -0.47 11.11
C SER A 633 -11.55 -0.73 9.71
N ALA A 634 -10.81 -0.33 8.67
CA ALA A 634 -10.99 -0.93 7.35
C ALA A 634 -10.74 -2.45 7.44
N ALA A 635 -11.50 -3.22 6.65
CA ALA A 635 -11.39 -4.67 6.63
C ALA A 635 -10.18 -5.11 5.81
N ARG A 636 -9.24 -5.82 6.44
CA ARG A 636 -8.12 -6.45 5.75
C ARG A 636 -8.58 -7.73 5.08
N ARG A 637 -8.29 -7.89 3.79
CA ARG A 637 -8.53 -9.15 3.04
C ARG A 637 -7.20 -9.79 2.64
N VAL A 638 -7.00 -11.04 3.04
CA VAL A 638 -5.84 -11.86 2.68
C VAL A 638 -6.34 -13.21 2.17
N SER A 639 -5.66 -13.81 1.19
CA SER A 639 -5.91 -15.19 0.78
C SER A 639 -4.77 -16.10 1.25
N CYS A 640 -5.11 -17.31 1.66
CA CYS A 640 -4.14 -18.36 1.98
C CYS A 640 -4.42 -19.58 1.10
N ALA A 641 -3.44 -19.98 0.28
CA ALA A 641 -3.55 -21.17 -0.55
C ALA A 641 -3.60 -22.43 0.33
N ALA A 642 -4.73 -23.13 0.31
CA ALA A 642 -4.92 -24.39 1.00
C ALA A 642 -5.18 -25.51 -0.01
N TYR A 643 -4.84 -26.74 0.36
CA TYR A 643 -5.02 -27.92 -0.48
C TYR A 643 -5.35 -29.16 0.36
N ASP A 644 -6.14 -30.06 -0.22
CA ASP A 644 -6.37 -31.41 0.33
C ASP A 644 -5.26 -32.36 -0.13
N ALA A 645 -4.68 -33.11 0.82
CA ALA A 645 -3.52 -33.97 0.54
C ALA A 645 -3.87 -35.33 -0.08
N ARG A 646 -5.16 -35.67 -0.27
CA ARG A 646 -5.56 -36.98 -0.80
C ARG A 646 -5.22 -37.10 -2.28
N ALA A 647 -4.72 -38.26 -2.69
CA ALA A 647 -4.40 -38.52 -4.10
C ALA A 647 -5.66 -38.90 -4.91
N PRO A 648 -5.74 -38.53 -6.21
CA PRO A 648 -6.83 -38.99 -7.07
C PRO A 648 -6.76 -40.51 -7.30
N LYS A 649 -7.89 -41.15 -7.67
CA LYS A 649 -7.93 -42.59 -7.98
C LYS A 649 -7.32 -42.91 -9.35
N ALA A 650 -6.65 -44.06 -9.46
CA ALA A 650 -6.12 -44.57 -10.72
C ALA A 650 -7.22 -44.83 -11.78
N ILE A 651 -6.84 -44.75 -13.06
CA ILE A 651 -7.71 -45.07 -14.19
C ILE A 651 -7.65 -46.58 -14.47
N PRO A 652 -8.79 -47.27 -14.61
CA PRO A 652 -8.85 -48.66 -15.06
C PRO A 652 -8.19 -48.85 -16.42
N THR A 653 -7.49 -49.96 -16.62
CA THR A 653 -6.85 -50.31 -17.89
C THR A 653 -7.25 -51.73 -18.31
N SER A 654 -7.00 -52.08 -19.57
CA SER A 654 -7.32 -53.39 -20.15
C SER A 654 -6.09 -54.01 -20.82
N PRO A 655 -5.98 -55.35 -20.92
CA PRO A 655 -4.90 -56.03 -21.65
C PRO A 655 -5.05 -55.93 -23.18
N MET A 656 -6.05 -55.22 -23.69
CA MET A 656 -6.25 -55.00 -25.13
C MET A 656 -5.16 -54.10 -25.71
N VAL A 657 -4.66 -54.47 -26.88
CA VAL A 657 -3.65 -53.66 -27.59
C VAL A 657 -4.34 -52.51 -28.31
N ILE A 658 -3.88 -51.30 -28.03
CA ILE A 658 -4.26 -50.11 -28.78
C ILE A 658 -3.24 -49.88 -29.90
N TRP A 659 -3.73 -49.79 -31.13
CA TRP A 659 -2.90 -49.53 -32.31
C TRP A 659 -2.61 -48.03 -32.45
N SER A 660 -1.35 -47.66 -32.67
CA SER A 660 -0.99 -46.30 -33.08
C SER A 660 -1.34 -46.06 -34.55
N GLY A 661 -1.10 -44.83 -35.03
CA GLY A 661 -1.03 -44.56 -36.47
C GLY A 661 0.09 -45.36 -37.16
N GLN A 662 0.04 -45.41 -38.50
CA GLN A 662 1.12 -45.97 -39.31
C GLN A 662 2.40 -45.16 -39.15
N ILE A 663 3.54 -45.79 -39.45
CA ILE A 663 4.84 -45.11 -39.46
C ILE A 663 4.83 -44.03 -40.54
N ASP A 664 5.14 -42.80 -40.16
CA ASP A 664 5.26 -41.67 -41.07
C ASP A 664 6.62 -41.65 -41.80
N ALA A 665 6.80 -40.68 -42.71
CA ALA A 665 8.05 -40.52 -43.45
C ALA A 665 9.28 -40.22 -42.58
N THR A 666 9.08 -39.83 -41.31
CA THR A 666 10.16 -39.56 -40.33
C THR A 666 10.50 -40.78 -39.48
N GLY A 667 9.83 -41.91 -39.68
CA GLY A 667 10.03 -43.12 -38.91
C GLY A 667 9.35 -43.10 -37.54
N GLN A 668 8.40 -42.19 -37.30
CA GLN A 668 7.63 -42.08 -36.06
C GLN A 668 6.19 -42.55 -36.29
N ALA A 669 5.52 -42.97 -35.23
CA ALA A 669 4.10 -43.31 -35.22
C ALA A 669 3.36 -42.43 -34.21
N GLU A 670 2.18 -41.96 -34.56
CA GLU A 670 1.36 -41.14 -33.67
C GLU A 670 0.55 -42.04 -32.72
N LEU A 671 0.75 -41.83 -31.42
CA LEU A 671 -0.03 -42.46 -30.36
C LEU A 671 -0.98 -41.42 -29.78
N ALA A 672 -2.29 -41.66 -29.91
CA ALA A 672 -3.30 -40.80 -29.32
C ALA A 672 -4.30 -41.60 -28.49
N LEU A 673 -4.47 -41.19 -27.24
CA LEU A 673 -5.23 -41.88 -26.21
C LEU A 673 -6.26 -40.92 -25.59
N ARG A 674 -7.33 -41.50 -25.05
CA ARG A 674 -8.35 -40.80 -24.28
C ARG A 674 -8.83 -41.60 -23.07
N TRP A 675 -9.29 -40.92 -22.03
CA TRP A 675 -9.86 -41.53 -20.81
C TRP A 675 -10.80 -40.57 -20.08
N PRO A 676 -11.71 -41.06 -19.22
CA PRO A 676 -12.57 -40.18 -18.44
C PRO A 676 -11.78 -39.46 -17.34
N PRO A 677 -12.16 -38.22 -16.99
CA PRO A 677 -11.54 -37.49 -15.89
C PRO A 677 -11.78 -38.21 -14.55
N ARG A 678 -10.82 -38.08 -13.64
CA ARG A 678 -10.88 -38.58 -12.26
C ARG A 678 -11.15 -37.44 -11.32
N GLU A 679 -12.05 -37.66 -10.37
CA GLU A 679 -12.31 -36.70 -9.28
C GLU A 679 -10.99 -36.37 -8.56
N GLY A 680 -10.72 -35.09 -8.40
CA GLY A 680 -9.49 -34.58 -7.78
C GLY A 680 -8.25 -34.51 -8.68
N ALA A 681 -8.27 -35.07 -9.89
CA ALA A 681 -7.13 -35.01 -10.80
C ALA A 681 -7.13 -33.70 -11.61
N SER A 682 -6.11 -32.85 -11.38
CA SER A 682 -5.91 -31.61 -12.14
C SER A 682 -5.12 -31.83 -13.44
N ARG A 683 -4.30 -32.89 -13.48
CA ARG A 683 -3.44 -33.26 -14.61
C ARG A 683 -3.03 -34.73 -14.53
N TYR A 684 -2.47 -35.26 -15.61
CA TYR A 684 -2.04 -36.65 -15.71
C TYR A 684 -0.63 -36.73 -16.27
N ARG A 685 0.24 -37.51 -15.61
CA ARG A 685 1.58 -37.84 -16.07
C ARG A 685 1.57 -39.15 -16.82
N VAL A 686 2.10 -39.16 -18.03
CA VAL A 686 2.07 -40.32 -18.92
C VAL A 686 3.48 -40.90 -19.06
N TYR A 687 3.59 -42.19 -18.81
CA TYR A 687 4.84 -42.95 -18.82
C TYR A 687 4.77 -44.08 -19.84
N PHE A 688 5.92 -44.43 -20.43
CA PHE A 688 6.08 -45.42 -21.49
C PHE A 688 7.11 -46.47 -21.12
N GLY A 689 6.78 -47.74 -21.26
CA GLY A 689 7.64 -48.85 -20.92
C GLY A 689 7.74 -49.88 -22.05
N ASP A 690 8.97 -50.31 -22.33
CA ASP A 690 9.22 -51.42 -23.26
C ASP A 690 8.86 -52.75 -22.63
N ALA A 691 8.11 -53.59 -23.35
CA ALA A 691 7.59 -54.83 -22.80
C ALA A 691 8.68 -55.84 -22.42
N ARG A 692 9.84 -55.87 -23.10
CA ARG A 692 10.95 -56.76 -22.70
C ARG A 692 11.60 -56.26 -21.42
N ARG A 693 11.79 -54.95 -21.30
CA ARG A 693 12.31 -54.34 -20.06
C ARG A 693 11.38 -54.61 -18.88
N LEU A 694 10.07 -54.40 -19.06
CA LEU A 694 9.09 -54.64 -18.01
C LEU A 694 8.96 -56.13 -17.65
N ALA A 695 9.05 -57.05 -18.63
CA ALA A 695 9.11 -58.48 -18.34
C ALA A 695 10.37 -58.86 -17.54
N GLY A 696 11.51 -58.22 -17.82
CA GLY A 696 12.75 -58.38 -17.05
C GLY A 696 12.61 -57.91 -15.60
N GLU A 697 11.98 -56.76 -15.35
CA GLU A 697 11.67 -56.27 -13.99
C GLU A 697 10.75 -57.23 -13.22
N LEU A 698 9.86 -57.93 -13.94
CA LEU A 698 8.97 -58.95 -13.36
C LEU A 698 9.66 -60.32 -13.18
N GLY A 699 10.90 -60.50 -13.67
CA GLY A 699 11.58 -61.80 -13.68
C GLY A 699 10.87 -62.87 -14.52
N ALA A 700 10.02 -62.46 -15.48
CA ALA A 700 9.18 -63.36 -16.28
C ALA A 700 9.72 -63.52 -17.71
N PRO A 701 9.63 -64.73 -18.32
CA PRO A 701 9.98 -64.90 -19.73
C PRO A 701 9.02 -64.12 -20.64
N PHE A 702 9.55 -63.50 -21.69
CA PHE A 702 8.73 -62.78 -22.68
C PHE A 702 8.04 -63.77 -23.63
N PRO A 703 6.71 -63.71 -23.83
CA PRO A 703 6.01 -64.69 -24.66
C PRO A 703 6.46 -64.71 -26.13
N GLU A 704 6.75 -65.90 -26.66
CA GLU A 704 7.02 -66.11 -28.09
C GLU A 704 5.71 -66.32 -28.85
N SER A 705 5.04 -65.21 -29.21
CA SER A 705 3.84 -65.24 -30.04
C SER A 705 3.94 -64.20 -31.16
N PRO A 706 3.48 -64.49 -32.40
CA PRO A 706 3.36 -63.49 -33.46
C PRO A 706 2.20 -62.50 -33.22
N ILE A 707 1.34 -62.75 -32.23
CA ILE A 707 0.21 -61.88 -31.86
C ILE A 707 0.60 -61.02 -30.66
N ARG A 708 0.62 -59.70 -30.83
CA ARG A 708 1.06 -58.79 -29.77
C ARG A 708 0.12 -58.71 -28.57
N ALA A 709 -1.17 -58.94 -28.77
CA ALA A 709 -2.13 -59.03 -27.66
C ALA A 709 -1.81 -60.19 -26.70
N ALA A 710 -1.34 -61.33 -27.22
CA ALA A 710 -0.91 -62.46 -26.39
C ALA A 710 0.38 -62.17 -25.62
N GLN A 711 1.30 -61.38 -26.19
CA GLN A 711 2.50 -60.91 -25.50
C GLN A 711 2.19 -59.94 -24.34
N ALA A 712 1.17 -59.09 -24.52
CA ALA A 712 0.83 -58.03 -23.57
C ALA A 712 0.19 -58.54 -22.27
N LYS A 713 -0.66 -59.57 -22.38
CA LYS A 713 -1.50 -60.09 -21.29
C LYS A 713 -0.75 -60.37 -19.97
N PRO A 714 0.34 -61.17 -19.94
CA PRO A 714 1.00 -61.50 -18.67
C PRO A 714 1.60 -60.28 -17.97
N ILE A 715 2.12 -59.31 -18.73
CA ILE A 715 2.71 -58.09 -18.18
C ILE A 715 1.60 -57.15 -17.65
N HIS A 716 0.47 -57.05 -18.34
CA HIS A 716 -0.69 -56.29 -17.86
C HIS A 716 -1.23 -56.84 -16.52
N LEU A 717 -1.38 -58.17 -16.41
CA LEU A 717 -1.86 -58.82 -15.18
C LEU A 717 -0.91 -58.60 -13.99
N ALA A 718 0.39 -58.46 -14.24
CA ALA A 718 1.40 -58.18 -13.22
C ALA A 718 1.65 -56.68 -12.99
N SER A 719 0.83 -55.78 -13.55
CA SER A 719 1.06 -54.32 -13.52
C SER A 719 1.27 -53.73 -12.12
N LEU A 720 0.60 -54.26 -11.10
CA LEU A 720 0.71 -53.81 -9.70
C LEU A 720 2.12 -54.02 -9.10
N GLN A 721 2.88 -54.99 -9.61
CA GLN A 721 4.23 -55.30 -9.13
C GLN A 721 5.29 -54.32 -9.67
N LEU A 722 4.98 -53.61 -10.76
CA LEU A 722 5.88 -52.66 -11.41
C LEU A 722 5.83 -51.29 -10.73
N THR A 723 6.38 -51.16 -9.52
CA THR A 723 6.36 -49.90 -8.75
C THR A 723 7.51 -48.94 -9.09
N ASN A 724 8.56 -49.44 -9.74
CA ASN A 724 9.76 -48.67 -10.07
C ASN A 724 9.54 -47.73 -11.27
N LYS A 725 9.43 -46.42 -11.00
CA LYS A 725 9.29 -45.39 -12.05
C LYS A 725 10.46 -45.37 -13.04
N ALA A 726 11.68 -45.72 -12.62
CA ALA A 726 12.86 -45.67 -13.48
C ALA A 726 12.83 -46.72 -14.62
N ALA A 727 11.96 -47.73 -14.52
CA ALA A 727 11.71 -48.68 -15.59
C ALA A 727 10.95 -48.07 -16.79
N PHE A 728 10.37 -46.87 -16.61
CA PHE A 728 9.56 -46.18 -17.61
C PHE A 728 10.21 -44.86 -18.05
N THR A 729 9.93 -44.46 -19.29
CA THR A 729 10.26 -43.15 -19.85
C THR A 729 9.08 -42.22 -19.66
N PHE A 730 9.30 -41.01 -19.16
CA PHE A 730 8.26 -39.99 -19.08
C PHE A 730 7.98 -39.40 -20.47
N LEU A 731 6.72 -39.50 -20.94
CA LEU A 731 6.32 -38.97 -22.25
C LEU A 731 5.82 -37.54 -22.18
N GLY A 732 5.25 -37.13 -21.05
CA GLY A 732 4.69 -35.79 -20.88
C GLY A 732 3.55 -35.74 -19.88
N GLU A 733 2.97 -34.56 -19.75
CA GLU A 733 1.85 -34.25 -18.87
C GLU A 733 0.70 -33.66 -19.70
N THR A 734 -0.54 -34.03 -19.39
CA THR A 734 -1.75 -33.44 -20.00
C THR A 734 -2.67 -32.86 -18.91
N PRO A 735 -3.32 -31.71 -19.13
CA PRO A 735 -4.28 -31.17 -18.17
C PRO A 735 -5.46 -32.12 -17.97
N GLY A 736 -6.12 -32.03 -16.82
CA GLY A 736 -7.31 -32.82 -16.52
C GLY A 736 -8.60 -32.27 -17.13
N SER A 737 -8.52 -31.16 -17.86
CA SER A 737 -9.63 -30.61 -18.65
C SER A 737 -10.05 -31.57 -19.75
N THR A 738 -11.36 -31.76 -19.89
CA THR A 738 -11.92 -32.60 -20.95
C THR A 738 -11.99 -31.84 -22.27
N ALA A 739 -11.81 -32.55 -23.38
CA ALA A 739 -12.18 -32.06 -24.70
C ALA A 739 -13.71 -32.01 -24.87
N SER A 740 -14.18 -31.63 -26.06
CA SER A 740 -15.61 -31.48 -26.37
C SER A 740 -16.43 -32.78 -26.22
N ASP A 741 -15.77 -33.94 -26.18
CA ASP A 741 -16.37 -35.25 -25.97
C ASP A 741 -16.46 -35.65 -24.48
N GLY A 742 -16.05 -34.78 -23.55
CA GLY A 742 -16.06 -35.06 -22.11
C GLY A 742 -14.93 -35.97 -21.62
N LEU A 743 -13.91 -36.23 -22.44
CA LEU A 743 -12.76 -37.07 -22.10
C LEU A 743 -11.46 -36.28 -22.10
N VAL A 744 -10.46 -36.75 -21.35
CA VAL A 744 -9.09 -36.22 -21.38
C VAL A 744 -8.37 -36.83 -22.57
N HIS A 745 -7.70 -36.00 -23.37
CA HIS A 745 -6.94 -36.45 -24.55
C HIS A 745 -5.44 -36.32 -24.30
N PHE A 746 -4.68 -37.24 -24.88
CA PHE A 746 -3.23 -37.19 -24.90
C PHE A 746 -2.72 -37.74 -26.23
N SER A 747 -1.89 -36.98 -26.95
CA SER A 747 -1.22 -37.43 -28.17
C SER A 747 0.28 -37.20 -28.07
N THR A 748 1.05 -38.12 -28.64
CA THR A 748 2.51 -38.02 -28.73
C THR A 748 3.03 -38.85 -29.91
N ARG A 749 4.33 -38.68 -30.23
CA ARG A 749 5.01 -39.50 -31.23
C ARG A 749 5.89 -40.54 -30.55
N ILE A 750 5.77 -41.78 -30.99
CA ILE A 750 6.60 -42.89 -30.54
C ILE A 750 7.45 -43.44 -31.71
N PRO A 751 8.64 -43.99 -31.45
CA PRO A 751 9.46 -44.57 -32.52
C PRO A 751 8.72 -45.67 -33.30
N GLY A 752 8.62 -45.53 -34.63
CA GLY A 752 7.93 -46.48 -35.50
C GLY A 752 8.64 -47.82 -35.65
N GLY A 753 9.94 -47.89 -35.35
CA GLY A 753 10.74 -49.13 -35.39
C GLY A 753 10.43 -50.15 -34.28
N LEU A 754 9.47 -49.84 -33.39
CA LEU A 754 9.07 -50.70 -32.29
C LEU A 754 8.29 -51.91 -32.81
N ARG A 755 8.98 -53.04 -32.95
CA ARG A 755 8.37 -54.32 -33.38
C ARG A 755 7.67 -55.08 -32.25
N SER A 756 7.95 -54.74 -30.99
CA SER A 756 7.33 -55.32 -29.79
C SER A 756 6.13 -54.51 -29.32
N VAL A 757 5.24 -55.13 -28.53
CA VAL A 757 4.25 -54.39 -27.74
C VAL A 757 4.95 -53.49 -26.72
N GLN A 758 4.33 -52.36 -26.40
CA GLN A 758 4.80 -51.36 -25.44
C GLN A 758 3.68 -51.10 -24.44
N PHE A 759 3.99 -50.44 -23.33
CA PHE A 759 3.00 -50.13 -22.30
C PHE A 759 2.98 -48.66 -21.94
N VAL A 760 1.77 -48.11 -21.85
CA VAL A 760 1.52 -46.78 -21.31
C VAL A 760 0.96 -46.88 -19.91
N ARG A 761 1.47 -46.05 -19.00
CA ARG A 761 0.91 -45.85 -17.66
C ARG A 761 0.50 -44.40 -17.50
N VAL A 762 -0.75 -44.19 -17.10
CA VAL A 762 -1.32 -42.85 -16.84
C VAL A 762 -1.44 -42.68 -15.32
N VAL A 763 -0.80 -41.64 -14.78
CA VAL A 763 -0.76 -41.33 -13.34
C VAL A 763 -1.50 -40.02 -13.07
N PRO A 764 -2.69 -40.07 -12.46
CA PRO A 764 -3.42 -38.88 -12.04
C PRO A 764 -2.68 -38.07 -10.96
N VAL A 765 -2.74 -36.74 -11.04
CA VAL A 765 -2.10 -35.82 -10.11
C VAL A 765 -3.08 -34.73 -9.67
N SER A 766 -3.21 -34.51 -8.36
CA SER A 766 -4.06 -33.44 -7.82
C SER A 766 -3.47 -32.05 -8.07
N ALA A 767 -4.27 -31.01 -7.86
CA ALA A 767 -3.79 -29.63 -7.99
C ALA A 767 -2.63 -29.36 -7.03
N GLY A 768 -2.75 -29.85 -5.78
CA GLY A 768 -1.72 -29.81 -4.74
C GLY A 768 -0.52 -30.72 -4.97
N GLY A 769 -0.47 -31.46 -6.09
CA GLY A 769 0.69 -32.27 -6.48
C GLY A 769 0.75 -33.68 -5.90
N ALA A 770 -0.29 -34.15 -5.22
CA ALA A 770 -0.38 -35.54 -4.78
C ALA A 770 -0.64 -36.47 -5.98
N GLU A 771 0.22 -37.46 -6.18
CA GLU A 771 0.09 -38.45 -7.25
C GLU A 771 -0.58 -39.73 -6.74
N SER A 772 -1.42 -40.35 -7.59
CA SER A 772 -1.84 -41.73 -7.34
C SER A 772 -0.61 -42.63 -7.18
N ALA A 773 -0.65 -43.59 -6.25
CA ALA A 773 0.45 -44.53 -6.06
C ALA A 773 0.83 -45.20 -7.39
N PHE A 774 2.09 -45.08 -7.81
CA PHE A 774 2.52 -45.43 -9.17
C PHE A 774 2.21 -46.88 -9.56
N GLY A 775 2.39 -47.83 -8.62
CA GLY A 775 2.06 -49.25 -8.85
C GLY A 775 0.55 -49.52 -8.97
N SER A 776 -0.30 -48.69 -8.35
CA SER A 776 -1.76 -48.84 -8.45
C SER A 776 -2.33 -48.39 -9.81
N CYS A 777 -1.52 -47.68 -10.61
CA CYS A 777 -1.91 -47.27 -11.96
C CYS A 777 -1.70 -48.44 -12.94
N GLY A 778 -2.77 -48.87 -13.59
CA GLY A 778 -2.73 -49.97 -14.56
C GLY A 778 -1.85 -49.68 -15.78
N LEU A 779 -1.55 -50.71 -16.56
CA LEU A 779 -0.81 -50.61 -17.83
C LEU A 779 -1.74 -50.78 -19.02
N VAL A 780 -1.52 -49.99 -20.06
CA VAL A 780 -2.26 -50.03 -21.34
C VAL A 780 -1.30 -50.50 -22.42
N PRO A 781 -1.50 -51.68 -23.01
CA PRO A 781 -0.68 -52.14 -24.12
C PRO A 781 -0.92 -51.28 -25.37
N VAL A 782 0.16 -50.85 -26.02
CA VAL A 782 0.13 -50.09 -27.27
C VAL A 782 1.13 -50.69 -28.27
N ALA A 783 0.82 -50.63 -29.56
CA ALA A 783 1.70 -51.17 -30.59
C ALA A 783 1.56 -50.43 -31.93
N VAL A 784 2.66 -50.38 -32.69
CA VAL A 784 2.69 -49.78 -34.03
C VAL A 784 2.25 -50.79 -35.09
N PRO A 785 1.28 -50.52 -35.97
CA PRO A 785 0.89 -51.44 -37.04
C PRO A 785 2.12 -51.96 -37.82
N THR A 786 2.19 -53.28 -38.04
CA THR A 786 3.34 -53.88 -38.73
C THR A 786 3.35 -53.59 -40.23
N ILE A 787 4.54 -53.42 -40.79
CA ILE A 787 4.75 -53.23 -42.24
C ILE A 787 5.02 -54.53 -43.02
N ASP A 788 4.87 -55.70 -42.39
CA ASP A 788 5.14 -56.99 -43.05
C ASP A 788 4.20 -57.17 -44.26
N ARG A 789 4.80 -57.34 -45.44
CA ARG A 789 4.09 -57.57 -46.71
C ARG A 789 4.32 -58.99 -47.20
N PRO A 790 3.30 -59.67 -47.74
CA PRO A 790 3.53 -60.89 -48.49
C PRO A 790 4.40 -60.67 -49.74
N PRO A 791 5.04 -61.74 -50.26
CA PRO A 791 5.63 -61.72 -51.59
C PRO A 791 4.60 -61.38 -52.69
N PRO A 792 5.00 -60.81 -53.84
CA PRO A 792 4.11 -60.56 -54.96
C PRO A 792 3.50 -61.88 -55.49
N PRO A 793 2.19 -61.95 -55.78
CA PRO A 793 1.56 -63.14 -56.32
C PRO A 793 1.85 -63.30 -57.82
N LEU A 794 1.64 -64.51 -58.33
CA LEU A 794 1.56 -64.80 -59.76
C LEU A 794 0.11 -64.66 -60.23
N LEU A 795 -0.08 -64.13 -61.42
CA LEU A 795 -1.39 -63.99 -62.07
C LEU A 795 -1.30 -64.55 -63.47
N ASP A 796 -2.10 -65.57 -63.74
CA ASP A 796 -2.26 -66.15 -65.07
C ASP A 796 -3.61 -65.70 -65.65
N ALA A 797 -3.60 -65.29 -66.92
CA ALA A 797 -4.79 -64.92 -67.69
C ALA A 797 -4.96 -65.88 -68.86
N PHE A 798 -6.12 -66.55 -68.94
CA PHE A 798 -6.48 -67.41 -70.04
C PHE A 798 -7.78 -66.91 -70.67
N THR A 799 -7.71 -66.43 -71.92
CA THR A 799 -8.89 -65.94 -72.65
C THR A 799 -9.37 -67.02 -73.61
N GLU A 800 -10.59 -67.51 -73.40
CA GLU A 800 -11.27 -68.46 -74.27
C GLU A 800 -12.36 -67.74 -75.09
N PRO A 801 -12.28 -67.73 -76.44
CA PRO A 801 -13.16 -66.91 -77.28
C PRO A 801 -14.67 -67.12 -77.11
N ALA A 802 -15.09 -68.29 -76.62
CA ALA A 802 -16.50 -68.65 -76.46
C ALA A 802 -17.01 -68.55 -75.00
N VAL A 803 -16.12 -68.36 -74.02
CA VAL A 803 -16.46 -68.44 -72.59
C VAL A 803 -16.11 -67.15 -71.84
N GLY A 804 -15.01 -66.48 -72.18
CA GLY A 804 -14.55 -65.27 -71.52
C GLY A 804 -13.10 -65.37 -71.05
N LEU A 805 -12.77 -64.74 -69.94
CA LEU A 805 -11.42 -64.73 -69.37
C LEU A 805 -11.42 -65.38 -67.98
N THR A 806 -10.51 -66.33 -67.77
CA THR A 806 -10.24 -66.90 -66.46
C THR A 806 -8.92 -66.35 -65.92
N LEU A 807 -8.98 -65.73 -64.74
CA LEU A 807 -7.84 -65.20 -64.01
C LEU A 807 -7.52 -66.13 -62.83
N THR A 808 -6.30 -66.66 -62.79
CA THR A 808 -5.85 -67.52 -61.68
C THR A 808 -4.73 -66.83 -60.91
N ILE A 809 -4.97 -66.55 -59.64
CA ILE A 809 -4.02 -65.94 -58.71
C ILE A 809 -3.34 -67.07 -57.93
N ARG A 810 -2.01 -67.06 -57.85
CA ARG A 810 -1.24 -67.99 -57.02
C ARG A 810 -0.25 -67.23 -56.13
N ALA A 811 -0.33 -67.45 -54.83
CA ALA A 811 0.62 -66.89 -53.85
C ALA A 811 1.39 -68.01 -53.15
N GLN A 812 2.70 -67.82 -53.03
CA GLN A 812 3.63 -68.72 -52.35
C GLN A 812 4.47 -67.94 -51.31
N GLY A 813 5.03 -68.63 -50.33
CA GLY A 813 5.91 -68.02 -49.32
C GLY A 813 5.17 -67.17 -48.28
N LEU A 814 3.86 -67.39 -48.09
CA LEU A 814 3.12 -66.78 -46.99
C LEU A 814 3.55 -67.38 -45.65
N ARG A 815 3.71 -66.51 -44.65
CA ARG A 815 4.12 -66.91 -43.29
C ARG A 815 3.04 -67.73 -42.57
N PRO A 816 3.30 -69.00 -42.22
CA PRO A 816 2.30 -69.86 -41.59
C PRO A 816 1.95 -69.42 -40.18
N ASP A 817 2.88 -68.79 -39.45
CA ASP A 817 2.67 -68.30 -38.09
C ASP A 817 1.69 -67.11 -38.02
N LEU A 818 1.64 -66.27 -39.06
CA LEU A 818 0.67 -65.18 -39.17
C LEU A 818 -0.72 -65.66 -39.64
N LEU A 819 -0.77 -66.75 -40.40
CA LEU A 819 -2.01 -67.34 -40.90
C LEU A 819 -2.68 -68.26 -39.86
N ALA A 820 -1.90 -68.92 -38.99
CA ALA A 820 -2.42 -69.76 -37.91
C ALA A 820 -2.86 -68.97 -36.66
N ALA A 821 -2.50 -67.69 -36.59
CA ALA A 821 -2.79 -66.78 -35.47
C ALA A 821 -4.26 -66.32 -35.51
N ALA A 822 -5.07 -66.61 -34.49
CA ALA A 822 -6.50 -66.27 -34.48
C ALA A 822 -6.79 -64.76 -34.65
N PRO A 823 -7.86 -64.35 -35.37
CA PRO A 823 -8.74 -65.21 -36.15
C PRO A 823 -8.13 -65.30 -37.56
N GLY A 824 -7.01 -66.01 -37.68
CA GLY A 824 -6.19 -66.12 -38.90
C GLY A 824 -7.00 -66.78 -39.99
N GLY A 825 -7.81 -65.96 -40.64
CA GLY A 825 -8.61 -66.33 -41.78
C GLY A 825 -7.73 -66.56 -43.01
N PRO A 826 -8.36 -66.85 -44.15
CA PRO A 826 -7.63 -66.99 -45.40
C PRO A 826 -6.86 -65.71 -45.73
N ALA A 827 -5.74 -65.86 -46.45
CA ALA A 827 -5.10 -64.71 -47.08
C ALA A 827 -6.09 -64.05 -48.05
N GLN A 828 -6.03 -62.74 -48.21
CA GLN A 828 -6.96 -62.00 -49.07
C GLN A 828 -6.28 -61.58 -50.37
N PHE A 829 -7.01 -61.55 -51.47
CA PHE A 829 -6.54 -61.05 -52.76
C PHE A 829 -7.35 -59.83 -53.24
N ARG A 830 -6.76 -59.03 -54.11
CA ARG A 830 -7.48 -58.06 -54.94
C ARG A 830 -6.93 -58.02 -56.36
N LEU A 831 -7.81 -57.80 -57.33
CA LEU A 831 -7.49 -57.69 -58.75
C LEU A 831 -7.68 -56.25 -59.22
N ARG A 832 -6.75 -55.80 -60.07
CA ARG A 832 -6.79 -54.50 -60.75
C ARG A 832 -6.86 -54.70 -62.25
N ARG A 833 -7.59 -53.82 -62.95
CA ARG A 833 -7.80 -53.85 -64.41
C ARG A 833 -7.45 -52.50 -65.03
N THR A 834 -6.75 -52.51 -66.15
CA THR A 834 -6.54 -51.31 -66.99
C THR A 834 -6.40 -51.69 -68.47
N SER A 835 -6.96 -50.88 -69.36
CA SER A 835 -6.72 -50.95 -70.82
C SER A 835 -5.66 -49.95 -71.30
N ARG A 836 -5.10 -49.14 -70.38
CA ARG A 836 -4.04 -48.15 -70.64
C ARG A 836 -2.75 -48.55 -69.94
N ASN A 837 -1.63 -48.06 -70.45
CA ASN A 837 -0.31 -48.25 -69.83
C ASN A 837 -0.14 -47.34 -68.60
N VAL A 838 -0.75 -47.73 -67.48
CA VAL A 838 -0.67 -47.05 -66.18
C VAL A 838 0.21 -47.88 -65.23
N ASP A 839 0.93 -47.24 -64.30
CA ASP A 839 1.68 -47.97 -63.27
C ASP A 839 0.72 -48.89 -62.48
N ARG A 840 1.15 -50.16 -62.33
CA ARG A 840 0.40 -51.26 -61.70
C ARG A 840 -0.15 -50.95 -60.32
N ARG A 841 0.48 -50.04 -59.56
CA ARG A 841 0.01 -49.63 -58.21
C ARG A 841 -1.21 -48.72 -58.25
N PHE A 842 -1.41 -48.01 -59.36
CA PHE A 842 -2.50 -47.04 -59.55
C PHE A 842 -3.63 -47.55 -60.44
N ALA A 843 -3.51 -48.76 -61.02
CA ALA A 843 -4.59 -49.39 -61.77
C ALA A 843 -5.84 -49.57 -60.88
N PRO A 844 -7.05 -49.18 -61.30
CA PRO A 844 -8.26 -49.29 -60.46
C PRO A 844 -8.49 -50.73 -59.97
N VAL A 845 -8.92 -50.88 -58.71
CA VAL A 845 -9.35 -52.18 -58.16
C VAL A 845 -10.67 -52.57 -58.80
N TRP A 846 -10.71 -53.76 -59.40
CA TRP A 846 -11.89 -54.31 -60.04
C TRP A 846 -12.67 -55.22 -59.09
N THR A 847 -11.98 -56.12 -58.37
CA THR A 847 -12.63 -56.99 -57.37
C THR A 847 -11.64 -57.43 -56.29
N ALA A 848 -12.14 -58.01 -55.21
CA ALA A 848 -11.36 -58.58 -54.11
C ALA A 848 -12.06 -59.80 -53.51
N GLY A 849 -11.32 -60.64 -52.80
CA GLY A 849 -11.86 -61.84 -52.16
C GLY A 849 -10.83 -62.58 -51.31
N ASP A 850 -11.21 -63.77 -50.84
CA ASP A 850 -10.36 -64.63 -50.04
C ASP A 850 -9.66 -65.69 -50.91
N MET A 851 -8.44 -66.06 -50.55
CA MET A 851 -7.69 -67.14 -51.18
C MET A 851 -8.01 -68.48 -50.52
N ALA A 852 -8.10 -69.53 -51.33
CA ALA A 852 -8.16 -70.90 -50.84
C ALA A 852 -6.74 -71.47 -50.69
N GLY A 853 -6.49 -72.27 -49.66
CA GLY A 853 -5.19 -72.91 -49.45
C GLY A 853 -4.78 -73.03 -47.98
N PRO A 854 -3.52 -73.42 -47.71
CA PRO A 854 -2.54 -73.85 -48.72
C PRO A 854 -2.88 -75.25 -49.27
N ASP A 855 -2.59 -75.49 -50.54
CA ASP A 855 -2.57 -76.86 -51.09
C ASP A 855 -1.36 -77.67 -50.56
N ALA A 856 -1.24 -78.95 -50.93
CA ALA A 856 -0.13 -79.81 -50.53
C ALA A 856 1.25 -79.32 -50.99
N ALA A 857 1.31 -78.40 -51.97
CA ALA A 857 2.53 -77.76 -52.46
C ALA A 857 2.78 -76.37 -51.84
N GLY A 858 1.93 -75.94 -50.90
CA GLY A 858 2.07 -74.66 -50.20
C GLY A 858 1.50 -73.46 -50.95
N ASN A 859 0.72 -73.67 -52.02
CA ASN A 859 0.10 -72.58 -52.79
C ASN A 859 -1.21 -72.14 -52.18
N TRP A 860 -1.40 -70.83 -52.14
CA TRP A 860 -2.71 -70.21 -51.99
C TRP A 860 -3.21 -69.81 -53.36
N THR A 861 -4.45 -70.17 -53.70
CA THR A 861 -5.03 -69.95 -55.02
C THR A 861 -6.39 -69.27 -54.95
N ALA A 862 -6.68 -68.46 -55.96
CA ALA A 862 -8.01 -67.93 -56.21
C ALA A 862 -8.23 -67.86 -57.71
N THR A 863 -9.42 -68.24 -58.17
CA THR A 863 -9.81 -68.17 -59.58
C THR A 863 -10.99 -67.23 -59.71
N VAL A 864 -10.89 -66.30 -60.64
CA VAL A 864 -11.95 -65.33 -60.93
C VAL A 864 -12.27 -65.39 -62.42
N GLU A 865 -13.54 -65.59 -62.73
CA GLU A 865 -14.05 -65.62 -64.11
C GLU A 865 -14.58 -64.23 -64.50
N VAL A 866 -14.21 -63.78 -65.69
CA VAL A 866 -14.66 -62.53 -66.30
C VAL A 866 -15.54 -62.91 -67.51
N PRO A 867 -16.86 -62.69 -67.43
CA PRO A 867 -17.79 -63.04 -68.51
C PRO A 867 -17.50 -62.27 -69.81
N LEU A 868 -17.93 -62.84 -70.95
CA LEU A 868 -17.72 -62.27 -72.29
C LEU A 868 -18.26 -60.84 -72.45
N ASP A 869 -19.42 -60.53 -71.89
CA ASP A 869 -20.07 -59.22 -71.98
C ASP A 869 -19.28 -58.10 -71.26
N GLN A 870 -18.31 -58.45 -70.42
CA GLN A 870 -17.41 -57.51 -69.74
C GLN A 870 -16.07 -57.30 -70.46
N LEU A 871 -15.87 -57.98 -71.59
CA LEU A 871 -14.66 -57.90 -72.42
C LEU A 871 -15.01 -57.28 -73.78
N GLU A 872 -14.38 -56.16 -74.10
CA GLU A 872 -14.53 -55.54 -75.42
C GLU A 872 -13.72 -56.35 -76.46
N PRO A 873 -14.34 -56.78 -77.58
CA PRO A 873 -13.62 -57.46 -78.65
C PRO A 873 -12.46 -56.63 -79.18
N PHE A 874 -11.33 -57.29 -79.43
CA PHE A 874 -10.09 -56.70 -79.95
C PHE A 874 -9.43 -55.62 -79.08
N VAL A 875 -9.86 -55.47 -77.81
CA VAL A 875 -9.23 -54.54 -76.86
C VAL A 875 -8.35 -55.32 -75.88
N GLY A 876 -7.06 -54.97 -75.82
CA GLY A 876 -6.13 -55.52 -74.84
C GLY A 876 -6.38 -54.94 -73.44
N ALA A 877 -6.42 -55.80 -72.43
CA ALA A 877 -6.45 -55.39 -71.03
C ALA A 877 -5.28 -56.02 -70.24
N SER A 878 -4.73 -55.25 -69.31
CA SER A 878 -3.71 -55.67 -68.35
C SER A 878 -4.34 -55.85 -66.98
N TRP A 879 -4.03 -56.99 -66.36
CA TRP A 879 -4.51 -57.37 -65.04
C TRP A 879 -3.35 -57.50 -64.04
N TYR A 880 -3.62 -57.14 -62.79
CA TYR A 880 -2.66 -57.27 -61.69
C TYR A 880 -3.34 -57.83 -60.44
N ALA A 881 -2.64 -58.68 -59.70
CA ALA A 881 -3.10 -59.22 -58.42
C ALA A 881 -2.21 -58.74 -57.27
N GLU A 882 -2.81 -58.52 -56.11
CA GLU A 882 -2.10 -58.28 -54.83
C GLU A 882 -2.70 -59.19 -53.77
N VAL A 883 -1.88 -59.57 -52.78
CA VAL A 883 -2.32 -60.41 -51.65
C VAL A 883 -1.93 -59.79 -50.30
N ARG A 884 -2.71 -60.04 -49.25
CA ARG A 884 -2.41 -59.59 -47.87
C ARG A 884 -2.70 -60.68 -46.83
N TYR A 885 -2.02 -60.60 -45.69
CA TYR A 885 -2.34 -61.39 -44.49
C TYR A 885 -3.66 -60.93 -43.84
N PRO A 886 -4.34 -61.78 -43.05
CA PRO A 886 -5.50 -61.36 -42.27
C PRO A 886 -5.14 -60.27 -41.24
N PRO A 887 -6.10 -59.42 -40.83
CA PRO A 887 -5.88 -58.40 -39.79
C PRO A 887 -5.39 -58.99 -38.45
N GLU A 888 -4.49 -58.28 -37.76
CA GLU A 888 -3.99 -58.68 -36.42
C GLU A 888 -5.02 -58.32 -35.34
N PRO A 889 -5.44 -59.26 -34.45
CA PRO A 889 -6.41 -58.94 -33.40
C PRO A 889 -5.83 -58.03 -32.32
N ALA A 890 -6.65 -57.13 -31.78
CA ALA A 890 -6.31 -56.32 -30.59
C ALA A 890 -6.51 -57.06 -29.25
N ILE A 891 -7.14 -58.25 -29.27
CA ILE A 891 -7.48 -59.06 -28.10
C ILE A 891 -6.74 -60.40 -28.21
N PRO A 892 -6.28 -60.99 -27.09
CA PRO A 892 -5.72 -62.34 -27.10
C PRO A 892 -6.70 -63.37 -27.70
N PRO A 893 -6.22 -64.36 -28.48
CA PRO A 893 -7.04 -65.44 -29.02
C PRO A 893 -7.89 -66.15 -27.97
N GLY A 894 -9.18 -66.36 -28.26
CA GLY A 894 -10.09 -67.14 -27.42
C GLY A 894 -10.65 -66.40 -26.19
N GLU A 895 -10.35 -65.11 -26.05
CA GLU A 895 -10.82 -64.30 -24.93
C GLU A 895 -11.94 -63.33 -25.35
N ALA A 896 -12.92 -63.14 -24.47
CA ALA A 896 -13.94 -62.12 -24.67
C ALA A 896 -13.30 -60.72 -24.59
N PRO A 897 -13.78 -59.73 -25.37
CA PRO A 897 -13.42 -58.34 -25.13
C PRO A 897 -13.77 -57.99 -23.68
N LEU A 898 -12.76 -57.78 -22.85
CA LEU A 898 -12.96 -57.24 -21.51
C LEU A 898 -13.28 -55.76 -21.68
N PRO A 899 -14.52 -55.28 -21.43
CA PRO A 899 -14.77 -53.86 -21.50
C PRO A 899 -13.95 -53.17 -20.41
N ALA A 900 -13.12 -52.22 -20.80
CA ALA A 900 -12.71 -51.15 -19.90
C ALA A 900 -13.77 -50.05 -19.98
N ASP A 901 -14.98 -50.30 -19.48
CA ASP A 901 -15.97 -49.24 -19.32
C ASP A 901 -15.33 -48.15 -18.43
N GLY A 902 -15.08 -46.98 -19.00
CA GLY A 902 -14.42 -45.86 -18.32
C GLY A 902 -12.90 -45.96 -18.12
N GLY A 903 -12.19 -46.74 -18.94
CA GLY A 903 -10.71 -46.83 -18.94
C GLY A 903 -10.01 -46.00 -20.03
N VAL A 904 -8.71 -46.28 -20.24
CA VAL A 904 -7.92 -45.67 -21.32
C VAL A 904 -8.22 -46.37 -22.66
N GLY A 905 -8.55 -45.59 -23.69
CA GLY A 905 -8.82 -46.07 -25.05
C GLY A 905 -8.17 -45.20 -26.14
N PRO A 906 -8.26 -45.60 -27.42
CA PRO A 906 -7.73 -44.82 -28.54
C PRO A 906 -8.57 -43.57 -28.79
N LEU A 907 -7.91 -42.51 -29.24
CA LEU A 907 -8.59 -41.30 -29.71
C LEU A 907 -9.29 -41.53 -31.06
N TRP A 908 -8.70 -42.33 -31.95
CA TRP A 908 -9.24 -42.67 -33.26
C TRP A 908 -9.45 -44.18 -33.40
N GLY A 909 -10.54 -44.59 -34.06
CA GLY A 909 -10.96 -45.99 -34.15
C GLY A 909 -11.78 -46.45 -32.94
N ALA A 910 -12.20 -47.71 -32.96
CA ALA A 910 -12.93 -48.34 -31.86
C ALA A 910 -12.01 -49.25 -31.02
N MET A 911 -12.35 -49.38 -29.74
CA MET A 911 -11.69 -50.36 -28.87
C MET A 911 -11.92 -51.77 -29.42
N GLY A 912 -10.83 -52.52 -29.60
CA GLY A 912 -10.89 -53.89 -30.11
C GLY A 912 -10.74 -54.02 -31.63
N ASP A 913 -10.59 -52.92 -32.36
CA ASP A 913 -10.31 -52.95 -33.80
C ASP A 913 -9.02 -53.74 -34.10
N ALA A 914 -9.11 -54.63 -35.08
CA ALA A 914 -7.95 -55.34 -35.60
C ALA A 914 -7.08 -54.42 -36.47
N SER A 915 -5.76 -54.60 -36.45
CA SER A 915 -4.86 -53.87 -37.33
C SER A 915 -4.81 -54.53 -38.70
N GLU A 916 -5.23 -53.81 -39.75
CA GLU A 916 -5.04 -54.27 -41.12
C GLU A 916 -3.56 -54.46 -41.47
N ARG A 917 -3.28 -55.43 -42.35
CA ARG A 917 -1.93 -55.71 -42.88
C ARG A 917 -1.78 -55.12 -44.29
N LEU A 918 -0.54 -54.81 -44.66
CA LEU A 918 -0.22 -54.23 -45.96
C LEU A 918 -0.39 -55.25 -47.10
N TRP A 919 -0.87 -54.78 -48.24
CA TRP A 919 -0.90 -55.53 -49.50
C TRP A 919 0.53 -55.76 -50.02
N SER A 920 0.74 -56.90 -50.69
CA SER A 920 1.96 -57.21 -51.44
C SER A 920 2.23 -56.17 -52.54
N GLU A 921 3.41 -56.20 -53.14
CA GLU A 921 3.56 -55.55 -54.44
C GLU A 921 2.64 -56.23 -55.47
N PRO A 922 2.11 -55.49 -56.46
CA PRO A 922 1.29 -56.09 -57.51
C PRO A 922 2.09 -57.11 -58.33
N SER A 923 1.39 -58.11 -58.85
CA SER A 923 1.94 -59.12 -59.77
C SER A 923 2.55 -58.49 -61.02
N LEU A 924 3.20 -59.30 -61.85
CA LEU A 924 3.44 -58.93 -63.25
C LEU A 924 2.11 -58.81 -64.00
N ALA A 925 2.11 -58.03 -65.09
CA ALA A 925 0.91 -57.82 -65.90
C ALA A 925 0.50 -59.13 -66.59
N ALA A 926 -0.74 -59.56 -66.38
CA ALA A 926 -1.35 -60.62 -67.16
C ALA A 926 -2.22 -59.99 -68.26
N GLY A 927 -1.92 -60.27 -69.52
CA GLY A 927 -2.62 -59.70 -70.67
C GLY A 927 -3.82 -60.55 -71.09
N SER A 928 -4.92 -59.90 -71.47
CA SER A 928 -6.07 -60.55 -72.11
C SER A 928 -6.46 -59.82 -73.38
N LEU A 929 -6.79 -60.56 -74.43
CA LEU A 929 -7.32 -60.04 -75.69
C LEU A 929 -8.42 -60.97 -76.18
N LEU A 930 -9.65 -60.47 -76.30
CA LEU A 930 -10.76 -61.23 -76.86
C LEU A 930 -10.77 -61.08 -78.38
N VAL A 931 -10.57 -62.17 -79.12
CA VAL A 931 -10.75 -62.22 -80.58
C VAL A 931 -11.98 -63.08 -80.89
N PRO A 932 -13.09 -62.50 -81.39
CA PRO A 932 -14.27 -63.26 -81.79
C PRO A 932 -13.94 -64.40 -82.77
N PRO A 933 -14.48 -65.62 -82.55
CA PRO A 933 -14.08 -66.80 -83.33
C PRO A 933 -14.57 -66.80 -84.77
N HIS A 934 -15.68 -66.11 -85.06
CA HIS A 934 -16.29 -66.07 -86.39
C HIS A 934 -16.01 -64.73 -87.10
N ALA A 935 -16.08 -64.75 -88.44
CA ALA A 935 -16.11 -63.53 -89.25
C ALA A 935 -17.34 -62.68 -88.87
N PRO A 936 -17.33 -61.35 -89.10
CA PRO A 936 -18.48 -60.50 -88.81
C PRO A 936 -19.72 -60.98 -89.54
N ASP A 937 -20.88 -60.76 -88.93
CA ASP A 937 -22.17 -60.97 -89.58
C ASP A 937 -22.38 -60.01 -90.77
N ALA A 938 -23.37 -60.32 -91.60
CA ALA A 938 -23.73 -59.45 -92.71
C ALA A 938 -24.21 -58.07 -92.19
N PRO A 939 -23.95 -56.96 -92.92
CA PRO A 939 -24.49 -55.66 -92.53
C PRO A 939 -26.03 -55.69 -92.58
N PRO A 940 -26.74 -54.91 -91.74
CA PRO A 940 -28.19 -54.77 -91.81
C PRO A 940 -28.68 -54.37 -93.20
N GLU A 941 -29.93 -54.67 -93.50
CA GLU A 941 -30.52 -54.35 -94.81
C GLU A 941 -30.48 -52.83 -95.07
N PRO A 942 -29.88 -52.37 -96.18
CA PRO A 942 -29.80 -50.95 -96.46
C PRO A 942 -31.14 -50.38 -96.96
N ALA A 943 -31.48 -49.18 -96.52
CA ALA A 943 -32.49 -48.36 -97.17
C ALA A 943 -31.91 -47.72 -98.43
N ILE A 944 -32.47 -48.05 -99.59
CA ILE A 944 -32.05 -47.51 -100.89
C ILE A 944 -33.08 -46.49 -101.40
N THR A 945 -32.62 -45.28 -101.68
CA THR A 945 -33.44 -44.20 -102.24
C THR A 945 -32.83 -43.71 -103.54
N ARG A 946 -33.61 -43.69 -104.62
CA ARG A 946 -33.19 -43.10 -105.89
C ARG A 946 -33.57 -41.63 -105.93
N GLU A 947 -32.57 -40.78 -106.13
CA GLU A 947 -32.73 -39.33 -106.14
C GLU A 947 -33.20 -38.83 -107.51
N VAL A 948 -33.73 -37.61 -107.56
CA VAL A 948 -34.31 -37.01 -108.77
C VAL A 948 -33.27 -36.86 -109.91
N ASP A 949 -31.99 -36.74 -109.56
CA ASP A 949 -30.87 -36.63 -110.52
C ASP A 949 -30.41 -37.99 -111.09
N GLY A 950 -30.98 -39.10 -110.61
CA GLY A 950 -30.64 -40.46 -111.03
C GLY A 950 -29.52 -41.12 -110.22
N SER A 951 -29.02 -40.49 -109.15
CA SER A 951 -28.13 -41.10 -108.17
C SER A 951 -28.89 -41.99 -107.19
N VAL A 952 -28.19 -42.87 -106.48
CA VAL A 952 -28.76 -43.81 -105.52
C VAL A 952 -28.09 -43.65 -104.16
N LYS A 953 -28.87 -43.32 -103.14
CA LYS A 953 -28.42 -43.19 -101.75
C LYS A 953 -28.72 -44.48 -100.99
N ILE A 954 -27.72 -45.02 -100.32
CA ILE A 954 -27.75 -46.23 -99.50
C ILE A 954 -27.51 -45.82 -98.05
N THR A 955 -28.49 -46.07 -97.18
CA THR A 955 -28.39 -45.79 -95.73
C THR A 955 -28.48 -47.09 -94.97
N ILE A 956 -27.52 -47.37 -94.10
CA ILE A 956 -27.47 -48.56 -93.25
C ILE A 956 -27.50 -48.12 -91.80
N ALA A 957 -28.56 -48.46 -91.09
CA ALA A 957 -28.69 -48.22 -89.66
C ALA A 957 -28.18 -49.44 -88.85
N GLU A 958 -28.16 -49.34 -87.52
CA GLU A 958 -27.87 -50.42 -86.57
C GLU A 958 -26.46 -51.05 -86.68
N LEU A 959 -25.47 -50.30 -87.17
CA LEU A 959 -24.08 -50.75 -87.27
C LEU A 959 -23.32 -50.77 -85.93
N SER A 960 -23.97 -50.46 -84.82
CA SER A 960 -23.38 -50.44 -83.47
C SER A 960 -22.83 -51.81 -83.04
N ILE A 961 -23.32 -52.91 -83.60
CA ILE A 961 -22.81 -54.26 -83.35
C ILE A 961 -21.41 -54.51 -83.94
N PHE A 962 -20.96 -53.65 -84.87
CA PHE A 962 -19.66 -53.70 -85.53
C PHE A 962 -18.69 -52.63 -85.03
N HIS A 963 -18.83 -52.23 -83.77
CA HIS A 963 -17.86 -51.33 -83.14
C HIS A 963 -16.75 -52.15 -82.47
N ALA A 964 -15.55 -52.14 -83.07
CA ALA A 964 -14.33 -52.51 -82.37
C ALA A 964 -13.64 -51.23 -81.89
N GLY A 965 -13.28 -51.17 -80.61
CA GLY A 965 -12.71 -49.98 -79.98
C GLY A 965 -11.50 -49.40 -80.74
N GLY A 966 -10.32 -50.01 -80.58
CA GLY A 966 -9.06 -49.42 -81.08
C GLY A 966 -8.82 -49.44 -82.59
N ALA A 967 -9.61 -50.19 -83.37
CA ALA A 967 -9.55 -50.25 -84.83
C ALA A 967 -10.95 -50.60 -85.39
N PRO A 968 -11.51 -49.83 -86.34
CA PRO A 968 -12.89 -50.02 -86.78
C PRO A 968 -13.06 -51.21 -87.72
N TYR A 969 -14.26 -51.80 -87.72
CA TYR A 969 -14.71 -52.67 -88.81
C TYR A 969 -14.90 -51.83 -90.08
N ARG A 970 -14.85 -52.45 -91.26
CA ARG A 970 -15.01 -51.77 -92.55
C ARG A 970 -16.19 -52.31 -93.33
N LEU A 971 -16.94 -51.44 -93.99
CA LEU A 971 -17.99 -51.80 -94.94
C LEU A 971 -17.47 -51.71 -96.37
N GLU A 972 -17.48 -52.83 -97.10
CA GLU A 972 -17.23 -52.86 -98.54
C GLU A 972 -18.55 -52.78 -99.32
N VAL A 973 -18.63 -51.85 -100.28
CA VAL A 973 -19.82 -51.63 -101.13
C VAL A 973 -19.53 -52.08 -102.55
N TYR A 974 -20.39 -52.92 -103.12
CA TYR A 974 -20.29 -53.45 -104.48
C TYR A 974 -21.57 -53.17 -105.26
N ARG A 975 -21.46 -53.01 -106.58
CA ARG A 975 -22.60 -52.75 -107.49
C ARG A 975 -22.58 -53.70 -108.69
N LYS A 976 -23.74 -54.20 -109.07
CA LYS A 976 -23.99 -55.04 -110.24
C LYS A 976 -25.01 -54.39 -111.17
N ASP A 977 -24.53 -53.88 -112.29
CA ASP A 977 -25.39 -53.29 -113.33
C ASP A 977 -26.03 -54.42 -114.19
N PRO A 978 -27.22 -54.21 -114.79
CA PRO A 978 -27.88 -55.23 -115.60
C PRO A 978 -26.99 -55.73 -116.76
N GLY A 979 -26.73 -57.04 -116.80
CA GLY A 979 -25.87 -57.66 -117.83
C GLY A 979 -24.37 -57.52 -117.60
N VAL A 980 -23.91 -56.92 -116.48
CA VAL A 980 -22.49 -56.70 -116.14
C VAL A 980 -22.13 -57.44 -114.84
N ALA A 981 -20.85 -57.79 -114.67
CA ALA A 981 -20.33 -58.37 -113.43
C ALA A 981 -20.32 -57.35 -112.27
N THR A 982 -20.41 -57.86 -111.03
CA THR A 982 -20.36 -57.05 -109.80
C THR A 982 -18.97 -56.41 -109.62
N VAL A 983 -18.91 -55.11 -109.34
CA VAL A 983 -17.65 -54.35 -109.13
C VAL A 983 -17.69 -53.62 -107.80
N ARG A 984 -16.57 -53.57 -107.06
CA ARG A 984 -16.47 -52.80 -105.81
C ARG A 984 -16.50 -51.31 -106.12
N ARG A 985 -17.34 -50.59 -105.38
CA ARG A 985 -17.49 -49.14 -105.46
C ARG A 985 -16.74 -48.45 -104.34
N ASP A 986 -16.79 -48.97 -103.12
CA ASP A 986 -16.17 -48.29 -101.98
C ASP A 986 -15.76 -49.23 -100.84
N THR A 987 -14.99 -48.71 -99.89
CA THR A 987 -14.68 -49.32 -98.59
C THR A 987 -14.62 -48.24 -97.52
N ILE A 988 -15.49 -48.36 -96.51
CA ILE A 988 -15.80 -47.27 -95.57
C ILE A 988 -15.62 -47.78 -94.14
N ASP A 989 -14.89 -47.05 -93.30
CA ASP A 989 -14.76 -47.42 -91.88
C ASP A 989 -16.11 -47.21 -91.16
N ILE A 990 -16.54 -48.23 -90.40
CA ILE A 990 -17.75 -48.18 -89.58
C ILE A 990 -17.39 -47.50 -88.26
N VAL A 991 -17.63 -46.19 -88.20
CA VAL A 991 -17.33 -45.33 -87.03
C VAL A 991 -18.58 -44.80 -86.33
N ALA A 992 -19.77 -45.11 -86.85
CA ALA A 992 -21.05 -44.68 -86.32
C ALA A 992 -22.09 -45.80 -86.48
N SER A 993 -23.15 -45.73 -85.67
CA SER A 993 -24.27 -46.69 -85.71
C SER A 993 -25.14 -46.56 -86.97
N GLU A 994 -25.03 -45.45 -87.70
CA GLU A 994 -25.69 -45.24 -88.99
C GLU A 994 -24.67 -44.74 -89.99
N LEU A 995 -24.67 -45.33 -91.19
CA LEU A 995 -23.80 -44.97 -92.29
C LEU A 995 -24.64 -44.69 -93.54
N THR A 996 -24.41 -43.52 -94.14
CA THR A 996 -25.02 -43.14 -95.43
C THR A 996 -23.94 -43.05 -96.50
N TRP A 997 -24.15 -43.69 -97.63
CA TRP A 997 -23.28 -43.67 -98.80
C TRP A 997 -24.10 -43.42 -100.07
N THR A 998 -23.56 -42.67 -101.04
CA THR A 998 -24.29 -42.31 -102.28
C THR A 998 -23.52 -42.75 -103.52
N ASP A 999 -24.19 -43.47 -104.42
CA ASP A 999 -23.71 -43.79 -105.77
C ASP A 999 -24.21 -42.75 -106.78
N ALA A 1000 -23.29 -42.05 -107.44
CA ALA A 1000 -23.62 -40.94 -108.34
C ALA A 1000 -24.24 -41.41 -109.68
N ALA A 1001 -25.11 -40.58 -110.26
CA ALA A 1001 -25.76 -40.84 -111.56
C ALA A 1001 -24.76 -40.92 -112.74
N PRO A 1002 -25.07 -41.64 -113.83
CA PRO A 1002 -26.30 -42.42 -114.06
C PRO A 1002 -26.20 -43.85 -113.52
N VAL A 1003 -27.06 -44.21 -112.57
CA VAL A 1003 -27.25 -45.61 -112.14
C VAL A 1003 -28.32 -46.25 -113.00
N PRO A 1004 -28.03 -47.31 -113.79
CA PRO A 1004 -29.04 -47.90 -114.68
C PRO A 1004 -30.21 -48.52 -113.87
N PRO A 1005 -31.45 -48.46 -114.38
CA PRO A 1005 -32.58 -49.14 -113.75
C PRO A 1005 -32.31 -50.65 -113.64
N GLY A 1006 -32.45 -51.20 -112.43
CA GLY A 1006 -32.18 -52.62 -112.13
C GLY A 1006 -30.75 -52.95 -111.66
N ALA A 1007 -29.93 -51.94 -111.36
CA ALA A 1007 -28.65 -52.15 -110.65
C ALA A 1007 -28.87 -52.68 -109.23
N ARG A 1008 -28.03 -53.61 -108.78
CA ARG A 1008 -28.08 -54.19 -107.42
C ARG A 1008 -26.83 -53.87 -106.62
N TYR A 1009 -26.95 -53.74 -105.31
CA TYR A 1009 -25.81 -53.53 -104.42
C TYR A 1009 -25.56 -54.74 -103.53
N GLU A 1010 -24.29 -55.04 -103.30
CA GLU A 1010 -23.81 -56.06 -102.36
C GLU A 1010 -22.92 -55.38 -101.31
N LEU A 1011 -23.27 -55.54 -100.04
CA LEU A 1011 -22.59 -54.91 -98.91
C LEU A 1011 -21.97 -55.97 -98.01
N ALA A 1012 -20.69 -55.87 -97.64
CA ALA A 1012 -20.05 -56.79 -96.69
C ALA A 1012 -19.29 -56.04 -95.59
N VAL A 1013 -19.33 -56.55 -94.36
CA VAL A 1013 -18.52 -56.04 -93.25
C VAL A 1013 -17.22 -56.84 -93.16
N VAL A 1014 -16.11 -56.17 -92.84
CA VAL A 1014 -14.78 -56.76 -92.65
C VAL A 1014 -14.28 -56.37 -91.25
N ASP A 1015 -13.81 -57.34 -90.48
CA ASP A 1015 -13.29 -57.09 -89.13
C ASP A 1015 -11.87 -56.50 -89.12
N PRO A 1016 -11.38 -56.01 -87.97
CA PRO A 1016 -10.05 -55.39 -87.89
C PRO A 1016 -8.88 -56.30 -88.26
N ILE A 1017 -9.08 -57.63 -88.26
CA ILE A 1017 -8.07 -58.61 -88.68
C ILE A 1017 -8.24 -59.06 -90.14
N GLY A 1018 -9.19 -58.45 -90.88
CA GLY A 1018 -9.37 -58.62 -92.32
C GLY A 1018 -10.34 -59.75 -92.72
N ARG A 1019 -11.08 -60.36 -91.79
CA ARG A 1019 -12.09 -61.38 -92.13
C ARG A 1019 -13.34 -60.70 -92.66
N ARG A 1020 -13.72 -61.06 -93.89
CA ARG A 1020 -14.93 -60.57 -94.55
C ARG A 1020 -16.13 -61.43 -94.20
N GLY A 1021 -17.21 -60.78 -93.79
CA GLY A 1021 -18.52 -61.37 -93.53
C GLY A 1021 -19.35 -61.62 -94.79
N PRO A 1022 -20.49 -62.31 -94.66
CA PRO A 1022 -21.43 -62.50 -95.76
C PRO A 1022 -21.97 -61.17 -96.31
N THR A 1023 -22.37 -61.15 -97.59
CA THR A 1023 -22.91 -59.96 -98.25
C THR A 1023 -24.43 -59.82 -98.05
N THR A 1024 -24.89 -58.60 -97.86
CA THR A 1024 -26.31 -58.22 -97.94
C THR A 1024 -26.60 -57.68 -99.34
N LEU A 1025 -27.55 -58.30 -100.04
CA LEU A 1025 -28.00 -57.91 -101.38
C LEU A 1025 -29.19 -56.96 -101.28
N SER A 1026 -29.17 -55.84 -102.00
CA SER A 1026 -30.29 -54.90 -102.09
C SER A 1026 -30.51 -54.43 -103.54
N GLN A 1027 -31.77 -54.20 -103.93
CA GLN A 1027 -32.22 -53.87 -105.29
C GLN A 1027 -32.80 -52.46 -105.38
#